data_AF-A0A1A8UQV2-F1
#
_entry.id   AF-A0A1A8UQV2-F1
#
_cell.length_a   1.000
_cell.length_b   1.000
_cell.length_c   1.000
_cell.angle_alpha   90.00
_cell.angle_beta   90.00
_cell.angle_gamma   90.00
#
_symmetry.space_group_name_H-M   'P 1'
#
loop_
_entity.id
_entity.type
_entity.pdbx_description
1 polymer ?
#
loop_
_entity_poly.entity_id
_entity_poly.type
_entity_poly.pdbx_seq_one_letter_code
_entity_poly.pdbx_strand_id
1 'polypeptide(L)'
;LFEKTKAEKLQRELEDTRVATVSERSRIMELERDLLLKTRAVADLQLRVGIQQSSDVSNSTQSPLLEEINALRDQLATQEAKWQKEMGQYKEKLEAQEKIHSEAVSQLGATSVKLSSEKEQLQMRLSQAEKENAETVELWRSKLESTIDSHQQAIKDLKASFSKGADVQAEELVEAKSALEKLKLEHKLALDETTAKHKADVSSWTQEMQAMKAQLLSLTEDKERLEEFLRSSVERAEEQHLVEMEDVLGKLHAAEIRVKELEEKEATIAQQVQDKDRETKEQKAEVVALCSQLAQINQESVALKSQLEEVQKQGHSHGAKVSELSSQLESKEQEVVSLQQNLATVNQQKDSLEQEHHSLKAKLEQSTEELIKSAQTMQETLEKLGKKEEQCTTLTTEAEIVRSQLAATERKLKASDEKLEQFSKDKSKLENDISDIMKATGDSSVQLTKMNDDLLQKERRLEELQNQLAEEKERVAHLNEQLQQELSNKEQELKETKDAHQSQINSLQEKMANLETTLKQNELLLKDLKASKEKSLSDASELHMKELEVLQTHVEQLKSELSSSKDKTQDLEKMVSELQSYKEQAQATEVAGKTSEAIEQLKKENAVLLKEKNEAQSLLEKLQGSKEELQTQLETLRKENSTYQEDLKVSKEQLCTKTLKTKILFQEIEELTEAVSVKSESLQILQDQNNKLSQQLDNSHKDQSDLVKLQDEHSKFEKELKELRQSESTLKKQLNEEQAAFQQSLHKNSALISEKEQQVENLKSELAAVQEESASIKTLQRTIQTLEQDKANLQERVRRLEEDLTAGPDNINKSLGDATLDQMREDKETAESQVEFLNSVIVDLQRKNEELKDKLEKMAAAALNGNNPNELENDDGYDQQPAKSKLPPRLFCDICDCFDLHDTEDCPTQEQMPDSPPHTTYHGNKSDERPYCDTCEVFGHWTDFCNDDQTF
;
A
#
# COMPACT_ATOMS: atom_id res chain seq x y z
N LEU A 1 54.57 -3.61 29.14
CA LEU A 1 53.46 -3.52 30.12
C LEU A 1 52.17 -4.08 29.54
N PHE A 2 51.67 -3.55 28.42
CA PHE A 2 50.45 -4.03 27.75
C PHE A 2 50.45 -5.55 27.45
N GLU A 3 51.54 -6.09 26.90
CA GLU A 3 51.63 -7.53 26.61
C GLU A 3 51.65 -8.40 27.88
N LYS A 4 52.23 -7.90 28.98
CA LYS A 4 52.25 -8.60 30.26
C LYS A 4 50.84 -8.70 30.85
N THR A 5 50.07 -7.62 30.76
CA THR A 5 48.66 -7.60 31.20
C THR A 5 47.79 -8.52 30.33
N LYS A 6 48.05 -8.61 29.03
CA LYS A 6 47.35 -9.52 28.13
C LYS A 6 47.68 -10.99 28.45
N ALA A 7 48.95 -11.31 28.73
CA ALA A 7 49.37 -12.64 29.14
C ALA A 7 48.76 -13.06 30.48
N GLU A 8 48.75 -12.16 31.48
CA GLU A 8 48.12 -12.43 32.78
C GLU A 8 46.60 -12.60 32.68
N LYS A 9 45.94 -11.90 31.76
CA LYS A 9 44.49 -12.08 31.51
C LYS A 9 44.19 -13.43 30.87
N LEU A 10 44.94 -13.82 29.84
CA LEU A 10 44.80 -15.13 29.19
C LEU A 10 45.10 -16.29 30.15
N GLN A 11 46.07 -16.12 31.04
CA GLN A 11 46.39 -17.13 32.05
C GLN A 11 45.28 -17.29 33.09
N ARG A 12 44.59 -16.20 33.45
CA ARG A 12 43.43 -16.24 34.35
C ARG A 12 42.22 -16.91 33.69
N GLU A 13 41.94 -16.56 32.43
CA GLU A 13 40.88 -17.20 31.63
C GLU A 13 41.12 -18.71 31.42
N LEU A 14 42.37 -19.13 31.26
CA LEU A 14 42.74 -20.55 31.17
C LEU A 14 42.55 -21.30 32.50
N GLU A 15 42.82 -20.67 33.65
CA GLU A 15 42.61 -21.31 34.95
C GLU A 15 41.12 -21.42 35.28
N ASP A 16 40.32 -20.38 34.97
CA ASP A 16 38.88 -20.36 35.18
C ASP A 16 38.16 -21.42 34.33
N THR A 17 38.56 -21.58 33.06
CA THR A 17 38.03 -22.65 32.18
C THR A 17 38.41 -24.05 32.65
N ARG A 18 39.57 -24.22 33.29
CA ARG A 18 40.00 -25.50 33.87
C ARG A 18 39.21 -25.85 35.14
N VAL A 19 38.90 -24.88 35.98
CA VAL A 19 38.08 -25.10 37.19
C VAL A 19 36.64 -25.44 36.80
N ALA A 20 36.06 -24.76 35.81
CA ALA A 20 34.72 -25.05 35.29
C ALA A 20 34.60 -26.51 34.80
N THR A 21 35.56 -26.96 33.98
CA THR A 21 35.57 -28.33 33.43
C THR A 21 35.77 -29.42 34.50
N VAL A 22 36.52 -29.16 35.57
CA VAL A 22 36.66 -30.11 36.70
C VAL A 22 35.36 -30.20 37.52
N SER A 23 34.64 -29.08 37.67
CA SER A 23 33.34 -29.04 38.36
C SER A 23 32.25 -29.78 37.58
N GLU A 24 32.22 -29.62 36.25
CA GLU A 24 31.29 -30.32 35.37
C GLU A 24 31.56 -31.83 35.37
N ARG A 25 32.84 -32.23 35.34
CA ARG A 25 33.22 -33.65 35.40
C ARG A 25 32.83 -34.30 36.72
N SER A 26 32.86 -33.56 37.84
CA SER A 26 32.39 -34.05 39.14
C SER A 26 30.87 -34.22 39.16
N ARG A 27 30.13 -33.28 38.57
CA ARG A 27 28.67 -33.36 38.44
C ARG A 27 28.22 -34.52 37.56
N ILE A 28 28.92 -34.79 36.47
CA ILE A 28 28.64 -35.94 35.59
C ILE A 28 28.81 -37.26 36.35
N MET A 29 29.89 -37.43 37.11
CA MET A 29 30.11 -38.65 37.90
C MET A 29 29.04 -38.86 38.99
N GLU A 30 28.46 -37.80 39.53
CA GLU A 30 27.39 -37.87 40.51
C GLU A 30 26.06 -38.30 39.87
N LEU A 31 25.74 -37.74 38.70
CA LEU A 31 24.57 -38.14 37.90
C LEU A 31 24.66 -39.60 37.42
N GLU A 32 25.84 -40.06 37.01
CA GLU A 32 26.08 -41.46 36.63
C GLU A 32 25.85 -42.43 37.80
N ARG A 33 26.24 -42.03 39.02
CA ARG A 33 26.04 -42.82 40.23
C ARG A 33 24.55 -42.94 40.58
N ASP A 34 23.79 -41.85 40.45
CA ASP A 34 22.34 -41.85 40.68
C ASP A 34 21.59 -42.69 39.65
N LEU A 35 22.01 -42.65 38.38
CA LEU A 35 21.44 -43.47 37.31
C LEU A 35 21.59 -44.96 37.60
N LEU A 36 22.78 -45.39 38.06
CA LEU A 36 23.03 -46.78 38.44
C LEU A 36 22.15 -47.25 39.61
N LEU A 37 21.92 -46.39 40.61
CA LEU A 37 21.04 -46.71 41.74
C LEU A 37 19.58 -46.87 41.29
N LYS A 38 19.10 -46.01 40.39
CA LYS A 38 17.75 -46.12 39.83
C LYS A 38 17.56 -47.38 38.98
N THR A 39 18.53 -47.73 38.15
CA THR A 39 18.48 -48.98 37.35
C THR A 39 18.38 -50.22 38.25
N ARG A 40 19.10 -50.23 39.39
CA ARG A 40 19.03 -51.33 40.36
C ARG A 40 17.66 -51.44 41.03
N ALA A 41 17.05 -50.32 41.40
CA ALA A 41 15.72 -50.31 42.02
C ALA A 41 14.63 -50.85 41.08
N VAL A 42 14.74 -50.56 39.78
CA VAL A 42 13.81 -51.08 38.76
C VAL A 42 13.92 -52.61 38.64
N ALA A 43 15.15 -53.14 38.62
CA ALA A 43 15.37 -54.59 38.56
C ALA A 43 14.77 -55.33 39.77
N ASP A 44 14.89 -54.76 40.96
CA ASP A 44 14.33 -55.32 42.20
C ASP A 44 12.79 -55.29 42.26
N LEU A 45 12.16 -54.32 41.58
CA LEU A 45 10.70 -54.26 41.46
C LEU A 45 10.17 -55.30 40.46
N GLN A 46 10.86 -55.47 39.33
CA GLN A 46 10.51 -56.49 38.32
C GLN A 46 10.60 -57.91 38.90
N LEU A 47 11.60 -58.19 39.73
CA LEU A 47 11.74 -59.48 40.40
C LEU A 47 10.56 -59.77 41.35
N ARG A 48 10.08 -58.75 42.07
CA ARG A 48 8.93 -58.87 42.99
C ARG A 48 7.62 -59.17 42.26
N VAL A 49 7.40 -58.55 41.11
CA VAL A 49 6.23 -58.82 40.25
C VAL A 49 6.27 -60.25 39.69
N GLY A 50 7.46 -60.75 39.33
CA GLY A 50 7.63 -62.12 38.83
C GLY A 50 7.30 -63.21 39.88
N ILE A 51 7.61 -62.98 41.16
CA ILE A 51 7.35 -63.94 42.24
C ILE A 51 5.84 -64.04 42.58
N GLN A 52 5.05 -63.01 42.26
CA GLN A 52 3.63 -62.97 42.58
C GLN A 52 2.74 -63.74 41.58
N GLN A 53 3.31 -64.19 40.44
CA GLN A 53 2.61 -64.98 39.43
C GLN A 53 2.66 -66.50 39.66
N SER A 54 3.42 -67.00 40.65
CA SER A 54 3.72 -68.44 40.79
C SER A 54 3.05 -69.16 41.97
N SER A 55 2.00 -68.61 42.61
CA SER A 55 1.25 -69.35 43.64
C SER A 55 -0.08 -69.89 43.10
N ASP A 56 -0.08 -71.19 42.80
CA ASP A 56 -1.25 -72.01 42.45
C ASP A 56 -2.38 -71.90 43.48
N VAL A 57 -3.51 -71.30 43.09
CA VAL A 57 -4.81 -71.49 43.74
C VAL A 57 -5.91 -71.60 42.68
N SER A 58 -6.29 -72.85 42.37
CA SER A 58 -7.63 -73.32 41.94
C SER A 58 -8.26 -72.71 40.66
N ASN A 59 -7.93 -73.33 39.51
CA ASN A 59 -8.49 -73.07 38.18
C ASN A 59 -9.84 -73.79 37.92
N SER A 60 -10.97 -73.24 38.36
CA SER A 60 -12.28 -73.60 37.79
C SER A 60 -13.12 -72.39 37.34
N THR A 61 -12.81 -71.18 37.83
CA THR A 61 -13.46 -69.93 37.40
C THR A 61 -12.71 -69.19 36.29
N GLN A 62 -11.46 -69.59 35.98
CA GLN A 62 -10.64 -68.93 34.97
C GLN A 62 -10.93 -69.39 33.53
N SER A 63 -11.53 -70.57 33.32
CA SER A 63 -11.70 -71.15 31.96
C SER A 63 -12.58 -70.32 31.02
N PRO A 64 -13.75 -69.80 31.42
CA PRO A 64 -14.62 -69.03 30.51
C PRO A 64 -14.03 -67.65 30.18
N LEU A 65 -13.41 -67.02 31.17
CA LEU A 65 -12.73 -65.74 31.03
C LEU A 65 -11.48 -65.86 30.14
N LEU A 66 -10.74 -66.97 30.22
CA LEU A 66 -9.60 -67.21 29.34
C LEU A 66 -10.04 -67.45 27.89
N GLU A 67 -11.16 -68.17 27.69
CA GLU A 67 -11.78 -68.34 26.36
C GLU A 67 -12.30 -67.03 25.78
N GLU A 68 -12.93 -66.18 26.59
CA GLU A 68 -13.39 -64.85 26.18
C GLU A 68 -12.22 -63.91 25.86
N ILE A 69 -11.16 -63.93 26.66
CA ILE A 69 -9.91 -63.21 26.36
C ILE A 69 -9.27 -63.70 25.06
N ASN A 70 -9.29 -65.02 24.80
CA ASN A 70 -8.76 -65.57 23.56
C ASN A 70 -9.64 -65.22 22.35
N ALA A 71 -10.97 -65.24 22.49
CA ALA A 71 -11.90 -64.82 21.45
C ALA A 71 -11.75 -63.32 21.12
N LEU A 72 -11.56 -62.47 22.13
CA LEU A 72 -11.28 -61.04 21.94
C LEU A 72 -9.91 -60.81 21.28
N ARG A 73 -8.89 -61.60 21.62
CA ARG A 73 -7.58 -61.56 20.95
C ARG A 73 -7.68 -61.99 19.49
N ASP A 74 -8.45 -63.03 19.18
CA ASP A 74 -8.69 -63.47 17.80
C ASP A 74 -9.49 -62.43 17.00
N GLN A 75 -10.44 -61.75 17.65
CA GLN A 75 -11.20 -60.65 17.07
C GLN A 75 -10.31 -59.42 16.80
N LEU A 76 -9.36 -59.12 17.71
CA LEU A 76 -8.37 -58.07 17.52
C LEU A 76 -7.41 -58.41 16.38
N ALA A 77 -6.92 -59.65 16.32
CA ALA A 77 -6.02 -60.13 15.27
C ALA A 77 -6.69 -60.13 13.89
N THR A 78 -7.99 -60.48 13.82
CA THR A 78 -8.76 -60.39 12.57
C THR A 78 -9.06 -58.96 12.17
N GLN A 79 -9.25 -58.03 13.12
CA GLN A 79 -9.30 -56.60 12.80
C GLN A 79 -7.95 -56.12 12.29
N GLU A 80 -6.84 -56.40 12.98
CA GLU A 80 -5.50 -56.02 12.54
C GLU A 80 -5.18 -56.55 11.14
N ALA A 81 -5.56 -57.80 10.82
CA ALA A 81 -5.41 -58.36 9.48
C ALA A 81 -6.23 -57.61 8.41
N LYS A 82 -7.44 -57.14 8.76
CA LYS A 82 -8.25 -56.29 7.86
C LYS A 82 -7.61 -54.92 7.65
N TRP A 83 -7.20 -54.24 8.72
CA TRP A 83 -6.49 -52.96 8.65
C TRP A 83 -5.21 -53.07 7.82
N GLN A 84 -4.40 -54.12 8.04
CA GLN A 84 -3.19 -54.37 7.24
C GLN A 84 -3.50 -54.58 5.76
N LYS A 85 -4.58 -55.30 5.44
CA LYS A 85 -5.02 -55.50 4.05
C LYS A 85 -5.50 -54.22 3.40
N GLU A 86 -6.29 -53.41 4.11
CA GLU A 86 -6.77 -52.11 3.63
C GLU A 86 -5.61 -51.13 3.43
N MET A 87 -4.68 -51.05 4.38
CA MET A 87 -3.45 -50.26 4.25
C MET A 87 -2.61 -50.72 3.05
N GLY A 88 -2.52 -52.03 2.81
CA GLY A 88 -1.87 -52.58 1.62
C GLY A 88 -2.54 -52.11 0.32
N GLN A 89 -3.88 -52.13 0.25
CA GLN A 89 -4.63 -51.64 -0.92
C GLN A 89 -4.47 -50.13 -1.15
N TYR A 90 -4.46 -49.33 -0.10
CA TYR A 90 -4.18 -47.88 -0.22
C TYR A 90 -2.77 -47.63 -0.71
N LYS A 91 -1.79 -48.38 -0.19
CA LYS A 91 -0.40 -48.28 -0.63
C LYS A 91 -0.24 -48.67 -2.10
N GLU A 92 -0.85 -49.77 -2.53
CA GLU A 92 -0.84 -50.19 -3.95
C GLU A 92 -1.49 -49.14 -4.87
N LYS A 93 -2.58 -48.50 -4.45
CA LYS A 93 -3.22 -47.41 -5.21
C LYS A 93 -2.31 -46.18 -5.32
N LEU A 94 -1.66 -45.82 -4.22
CA LEU A 94 -0.71 -44.70 -4.19
C LEU A 94 0.48 -44.98 -5.10
N GLU A 95 1.09 -46.16 -4.99
CA GLU A 95 2.22 -46.59 -5.84
C GLU A 95 1.82 -46.64 -7.33
N ALA A 96 0.60 -47.09 -7.66
CA ALA A 96 0.08 -47.08 -9.03
C ALA A 96 -0.11 -45.65 -9.54
N GLN A 97 -0.63 -44.74 -8.71
CA GLN A 97 -0.81 -43.34 -9.07
C GLN A 97 0.54 -42.62 -9.24
N GLU A 98 1.48 -42.82 -8.33
CA GLU A 98 2.86 -42.31 -8.43
C GLU A 98 3.54 -42.80 -9.71
N LYS A 99 3.35 -44.08 -10.08
CA LYS A 99 3.88 -44.63 -11.32
C LYS A 99 3.30 -43.93 -12.56
N ILE A 100 1.99 -43.69 -12.61
CA ILE A 100 1.35 -42.97 -13.70
C ILE A 100 1.87 -41.53 -13.80
N HIS A 101 2.02 -40.83 -12.66
CA HIS A 101 2.59 -39.49 -12.65
C HIS A 101 4.06 -39.48 -13.10
N SER A 102 4.86 -40.45 -12.65
CA SER A 102 6.26 -40.59 -13.06
C SER A 102 6.41 -40.85 -14.56
N GLU A 103 5.54 -41.69 -15.14
CA GLU A 103 5.48 -41.94 -16.58
C GLU A 103 5.06 -40.68 -17.36
N ALA A 104 4.07 -39.93 -16.87
CA ALA A 104 3.64 -38.68 -17.48
C ALA A 104 4.73 -37.59 -17.44
N VAL A 105 5.43 -37.45 -16.32
CA VAL A 105 6.58 -36.53 -16.18
C VAL A 105 7.71 -36.93 -17.12
N SER A 106 7.99 -38.24 -17.25
CA SER A 106 9.00 -38.74 -18.19
C SER A 106 8.63 -38.44 -19.65
N GLN A 107 7.35 -38.57 -20.01
CA GLN A 107 6.85 -38.21 -21.34
C GLN A 107 6.95 -36.71 -21.62
N LEU A 108 6.58 -35.85 -20.66
CA LEU A 108 6.73 -34.40 -20.76
C LEU A 108 8.21 -33.98 -20.86
N GLY A 109 9.09 -34.65 -20.13
CA GLY A 109 10.54 -34.45 -20.27
C GLY A 109 11.03 -34.79 -21.67
N ALA A 110 10.58 -35.91 -22.24
CA ALA A 110 10.95 -36.31 -23.60
C ALA A 110 10.41 -35.34 -24.68
N THR A 111 9.18 -34.84 -24.53
CA THR A 111 8.63 -33.84 -25.47
C THR A 111 9.34 -32.50 -25.35
N SER A 112 9.68 -32.06 -24.14
CA SER A 112 10.47 -30.85 -23.90
C SER A 112 11.84 -30.91 -24.58
N VAL A 113 12.58 -32.01 -24.40
CA VAL A 113 13.88 -32.23 -25.06
C VAL A 113 13.74 -32.22 -26.59
N LYS A 114 12.69 -32.84 -27.12
CA LYS A 114 12.43 -32.86 -28.57
C LYS A 114 12.16 -31.44 -29.10
N LEU A 115 11.32 -30.65 -28.42
CA LEU A 115 11.03 -29.27 -28.79
C LEU A 115 12.28 -28.39 -28.70
N SER A 116 13.14 -28.59 -27.69
CA SER A 116 14.41 -27.89 -27.58
C SER A 116 15.34 -28.21 -28.75
N SER A 117 15.44 -29.47 -29.16
CA SER A 117 16.23 -29.86 -30.32
C SER A 117 15.67 -29.30 -31.64
N GLU A 118 14.34 -29.28 -31.81
CA GLU A 118 13.70 -28.64 -32.96
C GLU A 118 13.94 -27.12 -32.99
N LYS A 119 13.90 -26.46 -31.83
CA LYS A 119 14.26 -25.04 -31.69
C LYS A 119 15.71 -24.77 -32.09
N GLU A 120 16.66 -25.56 -31.60
CA GLU A 120 18.08 -25.45 -31.98
C GLU A 120 18.29 -25.67 -33.48
N GLN A 121 17.62 -26.66 -34.08
CA GLN A 121 17.69 -26.90 -35.51
C GLN A 121 17.15 -25.73 -36.34
N LEU A 122 16.03 -25.13 -35.91
CA LEU A 122 15.47 -23.95 -36.56
C LEU A 122 16.40 -22.74 -36.43
N GLN A 123 17.01 -22.56 -35.27
CA GLN A 123 17.97 -21.48 -35.04
C GLN A 123 19.24 -21.64 -35.90
N MET A 124 19.76 -22.86 -36.04
CA MET A 124 20.86 -23.15 -36.98
C MET A 124 20.46 -22.84 -38.43
N ARG A 125 19.27 -23.27 -38.87
CA ARG A 125 18.79 -22.98 -40.23
C ARG A 125 18.63 -21.48 -40.47
N LEU A 126 18.15 -20.73 -39.48
CA LEU A 126 18.05 -19.28 -39.56
C LEU A 126 19.43 -18.65 -39.74
N SER A 127 20.41 -19.02 -38.91
CA SER A 127 21.78 -18.50 -39.00
C SER A 127 22.44 -18.83 -40.35
N GLN A 128 22.17 -20.02 -40.89
CA GLN A 128 22.67 -20.43 -42.20
C GLN A 128 22.04 -19.59 -43.32
N ALA A 129 20.72 -19.35 -43.26
CA ALA A 129 20.03 -18.51 -44.23
C ALA A 129 20.50 -17.05 -44.16
N GLU A 130 20.76 -16.52 -42.96
CA GLU A 130 21.33 -15.18 -42.77
C GLU A 130 22.73 -15.06 -43.39
N LYS A 131 23.57 -16.09 -43.20
CA LYS A 131 24.90 -16.16 -43.80
C LYS A 131 24.84 -16.22 -45.33
N GLU A 132 24.02 -17.09 -45.90
CA GLU A 132 23.83 -17.20 -47.36
C GLU A 132 23.31 -15.90 -47.96
N ASN A 133 22.41 -15.20 -47.25
CA ASN A 133 21.93 -13.90 -47.66
C ASN A 133 23.04 -12.84 -47.63
N ALA A 134 23.88 -12.83 -46.59
CA ALA A 134 25.04 -11.92 -46.49
C ALA A 134 26.05 -12.18 -47.62
N GLU A 135 26.39 -13.44 -47.90
CA GLU A 135 27.28 -13.84 -49.00
C GLU A 135 26.69 -13.41 -50.36
N THR A 136 25.38 -13.58 -50.55
CA THR A 136 24.69 -13.14 -51.77
C THR A 136 24.76 -11.63 -51.92
N VAL A 137 24.51 -10.87 -50.85
CA VAL A 137 24.62 -9.40 -50.85
C VAL A 137 26.05 -8.95 -51.17
N GLU A 138 27.07 -9.59 -50.59
CA GLU A 138 28.48 -9.29 -50.84
C GLU A 138 28.89 -9.61 -52.29
N LEU A 139 28.39 -10.71 -52.85
CA LEU A 139 28.59 -11.05 -54.26
C LEU A 139 27.96 -9.98 -55.17
N TRP A 140 26.74 -9.53 -54.87
CA TRP A 140 26.09 -8.46 -55.63
C TRP A 140 26.84 -7.14 -55.51
N ARG A 141 27.35 -6.79 -54.32
CA ARG A 141 28.20 -5.61 -54.13
C ARG A 141 29.47 -5.70 -54.96
N SER A 142 30.20 -6.80 -54.89
CA SER A 142 31.43 -7.02 -55.67
C SER A 142 31.18 -6.94 -57.18
N LYS A 143 30.04 -7.49 -57.64
CA LYS A 143 29.64 -7.39 -59.04
C LYS A 143 29.35 -5.95 -59.44
N LEU A 144 28.65 -5.20 -58.59
CA LEU A 144 28.35 -3.78 -58.82
C LEU A 144 29.64 -2.95 -58.88
N GLU A 145 30.56 -3.16 -57.94
CA GLU A 145 31.87 -2.51 -57.86
C GLU A 145 32.71 -2.78 -59.12
N SER A 146 32.82 -4.05 -59.55
CA SER A 146 33.51 -4.41 -60.79
C SER A 146 32.87 -3.78 -62.03
N THR A 147 31.54 -3.64 -62.05
CA THR A 147 30.83 -2.97 -63.14
C THR A 147 31.13 -1.48 -63.15
N ILE A 148 31.20 -0.84 -61.97
CA ILE A 148 31.61 0.56 -61.81
C ILE A 148 33.06 0.75 -62.29
N ASP A 149 33.99 -0.10 -61.87
CA ASP A 149 35.39 -0.03 -62.28
C ASP A 149 35.55 -0.19 -63.80
N SER A 150 34.84 -1.16 -64.39
CA SER A 150 34.80 -1.36 -65.84
C SER A 150 34.24 -0.13 -66.56
N HIS A 151 33.17 0.48 -66.06
CA HIS A 151 32.63 1.73 -66.59
C HIS A 151 33.62 2.89 -66.48
N GLN A 152 34.30 3.03 -65.34
CA GLN A 152 35.32 4.05 -65.16
C GLN A 152 36.50 3.85 -66.11
N GLN A 153 36.92 2.60 -66.34
CA GLN A 153 37.97 2.26 -67.28
C GLN A 153 37.55 2.55 -68.73
N ALA A 154 36.33 2.19 -69.13
CA ALA A 154 35.78 2.51 -70.44
C ALA A 154 35.71 4.04 -70.68
N ILE A 155 35.37 4.82 -69.65
CA ILE A 155 35.40 6.30 -69.72
C ILE A 155 36.83 6.83 -69.88
N LYS A 156 37.81 6.25 -69.17
CA LYS A 156 39.23 6.61 -69.32
C LYS A 156 39.75 6.26 -70.72
N ASP A 157 39.39 5.10 -71.25
CA ASP A 157 39.79 4.63 -72.58
C ASP A 157 39.13 5.46 -73.68
N LEU A 158 37.85 5.83 -73.55
CA LEU A 158 37.17 6.78 -74.44
C LEU A 158 37.83 8.16 -74.43
N LYS A 159 38.21 8.66 -73.24
CA LYS A 159 38.97 9.91 -73.13
C LYS A 159 40.35 9.80 -73.80
N ALA A 160 41.02 8.66 -73.67
CA ALA A 160 42.30 8.40 -74.32
C ALA A 160 42.16 8.26 -75.85
N SER A 161 41.09 7.64 -76.36
CA SER A 161 40.84 7.50 -77.80
C SER A 161 40.47 8.84 -78.47
N PHE A 162 39.79 9.75 -77.76
CA PHE A 162 39.57 11.12 -78.23
C PHE A 162 40.86 11.94 -78.41
N SER A 163 41.98 11.49 -77.84
CA SER A 163 43.29 12.16 -77.95
C SER A 163 44.14 11.72 -79.16
N LYS A 164 43.68 10.76 -79.99
CA LYS A 164 44.39 10.34 -81.21
C LYS A 164 43.46 10.09 -82.40
N GLY A 165 43.44 11.07 -83.31
CA GLY A 165 43.26 10.87 -84.76
C GLY A 165 41.87 10.50 -85.26
N ALA A 166 41.17 11.50 -85.80
CA ALA A 166 39.99 11.35 -86.66
C ALA A 166 40.43 10.95 -88.09
N ASP A 167 39.83 9.88 -88.66
CA ASP A 167 39.14 9.94 -89.98
C ASP A 167 38.59 8.60 -90.56
N VAL A 168 38.48 7.51 -89.78
CA VAL A 168 37.75 6.28 -90.24
C VAL A 168 36.52 5.96 -89.37
N GLN A 169 36.22 6.81 -88.39
CA GLN A 169 35.23 6.51 -87.36
C GLN A 169 33.79 6.86 -87.72
N ALA A 170 33.47 7.49 -88.86
CA ALA A 170 32.10 7.97 -89.08
C ALA A 170 31.06 6.85 -89.23
N GLU A 171 31.41 5.72 -89.85
CA GLU A 171 30.48 4.60 -90.10
C GLU A 171 30.40 3.65 -88.88
N GLU A 172 31.54 3.32 -88.27
CA GLU A 172 31.60 2.59 -86.99
C GLU A 172 30.98 3.39 -85.82
N LEU A 173 31.03 4.72 -85.84
CA LEU A 173 30.40 5.58 -84.82
C LEU A 173 28.90 5.72 -85.04
N VAL A 174 28.41 5.57 -86.27
CA VAL A 174 26.96 5.46 -86.54
C VAL A 174 26.43 4.10 -86.11
N GLU A 175 27.17 3.02 -86.36
CA GLU A 175 26.78 1.67 -85.93
C GLU A 175 26.94 1.48 -84.40
N ALA A 176 27.98 2.05 -83.79
CA ALA A 176 28.12 2.12 -82.34
C ALA A 176 27.08 3.04 -81.71
N LYS A 177 26.68 4.15 -82.36
CA LYS A 177 25.55 4.97 -81.89
C LYS A 177 24.23 4.23 -81.97
N SER A 178 23.96 3.48 -83.04
CA SER A 178 22.71 2.72 -83.16
C SER A 178 22.67 1.55 -82.16
N ALA A 179 23.78 0.85 -81.95
CA ALA A 179 23.92 -0.17 -80.92
C ALA A 179 23.78 0.43 -79.51
N LEU A 180 24.39 1.59 -79.24
CA LEU A 180 24.25 2.30 -77.96
C LEU A 180 22.82 2.77 -77.72
N GLU A 181 22.13 3.30 -78.73
CA GLU A 181 20.72 3.67 -78.59
C GLU A 181 19.82 2.45 -78.35
N LYS A 182 20.10 1.32 -79.00
CA LYS A 182 19.40 0.06 -78.72
C LYS A 182 19.63 -0.41 -77.28
N LEU A 183 20.88 -0.38 -76.82
CA LEU A 183 21.26 -0.84 -75.47
C LEU A 183 20.72 0.11 -74.38
N LYS A 184 20.65 1.42 -74.65
CA LYS A 184 19.94 2.38 -73.79
C LYS A 184 18.45 2.07 -73.70
N LEU A 185 17.82 1.70 -74.81
CA LEU A 185 16.39 1.37 -74.85
C LEU A 185 16.10 0.06 -74.12
N GLU A 186 16.96 -0.96 -74.29
CA GLU A 186 16.90 -2.23 -73.54
C GLU A 186 17.14 -2.02 -72.03
N HIS A 187 18.13 -1.22 -71.64
CA HIS A 187 18.37 -0.89 -70.24
C HIS A 187 17.20 -0.10 -69.63
N LYS A 188 16.62 0.83 -70.39
CA LYS A 188 15.41 1.55 -69.97
C LYS A 188 14.24 0.60 -69.77
N LEU A 189 14.01 -0.33 -70.69
CA LEU A 189 12.96 -1.35 -70.54
C LEU A 189 13.21 -2.28 -69.34
N ALA A 190 14.46 -2.68 -69.09
CA ALA A 190 14.81 -3.50 -67.94
C ALA A 190 14.61 -2.75 -66.61
N LEU A 191 14.93 -1.45 -66.57
CA LEU A 191 14.62 -0.58 -65.43
C LEU A 191 13.12 -0.42 -65.24
N ASP A 192 12.36 -0.21 -66.31
CA ASP A 192 10.90 -0.09 -66.25
C ASP A 192 10.27 -1.43 -65.79
N GLU A 193 10.78 -2.58 -66.22
CA GLU A 193 10.30 -3.91 -65.81
C GLU A 193 10.64 -4.22 -64.35
N THR A 194 11.86 -3.93 -63.89
CA THR A 194 12.25 -4.11 -62.47
C THR A 194 11.50 -3.15 -61.55
N THR A 195 11.27 -1.92 -61.99
CA THR A 195 10.43 -0.94 -61.28
C THR A 195 8.97 -1.41 -61.21
N ALA A 196 8.44 -1.98 -62.30
CA ALA A 196 7.10 -2.55 -62.33
C ALA A 196 6.97 -3.77 -61.41
N LYS A 197 7.96 -4.67 -61.39
CA LYS A 197 8.01 -5.82 -60.45
C LYS A 197 8.07 -5.36 -59.01
N HIS A 198 8.99 -4.44 -58.68
CA HIS A 198 9.08 -3.90 -57.33
C HIS A 198 7.77 -3.22 -56.90
N LYS A 199 7.12 -2.46 -57.80
CA LYS A 199 5.81 -1.86 -57.52
C LYS A 199 4.71 -2.90 -57.31
N ALA A 200 4.73 -4.01 -58.05
CA ALA A 200 3.81 -5.12 -57.86
C ALA A 200 4.03 -5.83 -56.51
N ASP A 201 5.29 -6.11 -56.15
CA ASP A 201 5.66 -6.76 -54.88
C ASP A 201 5.34 -5.87 -53.67
N VAL A 202 5.58 -4.55 -53.78
CA VAL A 202 5.16 -3.60 -52.74
C VAL A 202 3.64 -3.59 -52.61
N SER A 203 2.89 -3.67 -53.73
CA SER A 203 1.43 -3.71 -53.68
C SER A 203 0.88 -4.99 -53.05
N SER A 204 1.47 -6.17 -53.35
CA SER A 204 1.06 -7.43 -52.73
C SER A 204 1.39 -7.44 -51.23
N TRP A 205 2.58 -6.99 -50.85
CA TRP A 205 2.96 -6.89 -49.44
C TRP A 205 2.07 -5.91 -48.66
N THR A 206 1.70 -4.78 -49.29
CA THR A 206 0.76 -3.82 -48.68
C THR A 206 -0.62 -4.45 -48.49
N GLN A 207 -1.08 -5.25 -49.46
CA GLN A 207 -2.37 -5.95 -49.37
C GLN A 207 -2.35 -7.04 -48.29
N GLU A 208 -1.27 -7.82 -48.18
CA GLU A 208 -1.08 -8.81 -47.12
C GLU A 208 -1.01 -8.14 -45.74
N MET A 209 -0.28 -7.03 -45.61
CA MET A 209 -0.23 -6.24 -44.38
C MET A 209 -1.62 -5.70 -44.00
N GLN A 210 -2.41 -5.23 -44.97
CA GLN A 210 -3.79 -4.80 -44.73
C GLN A 210 -4.70 -5.97 -44.33
N ALA A 211 -4.54 -7.15 -44.93
CA ALA A 211 -5.28 -8.35 -44.57
C ALA A 211 -4.96 -8.82 -43.13
N MET A 212 -3.68 -8.84 -42.75
CA MET A 212 -3.24 -9.16 -41.39
C MET A 212 -3.75 -8.14 -40.37
N LYS A 213 -3.74 -6.83 -40.71
CA LYS A 213 -4.34 -5.79 -39.88
C LYS A 213 -5.85 -5.98 -39.70
N ALA A 214 -6.57 -6.36 -40.76
CA ALA A 214 -8.00 -6.64 -40.68
C ALA A 214 -8.29 -7.87 -39.82
N GLN A 215 -7.48 -8.93 -39.91
CA GLN A 215 -7.58 -10.11 -39.03
C GLN A 215 -7.28 -9.77 -37.56
N LEU A 216 -6.28 -8.92 -37.31
CA LEU A 216 -5.96 -8.48 -35.95
C LEU A 216 -7.08 -7.62 -35.35
N LEU A 217 -7.68 -6.73 -36.15
CA LEU A 217 -8.87 -5.97 -35.75
C LEU A 217 -10.05 -6.89 -35.44
N SER A 218 -10.36 -7.87 -36.29
CA SER A 218 -11.47 -8.80 -36.02
C SER A 218 -11.25 -9.64 -34.76
N LEU A 219 -10.02 -10.13 -34.55
CA LEU A 219 -9.65 -10.86 -33.33
C LEU A 219 -9.75 -9.97 -32.08
N THR A 220 -9.44 -8.68 -32.21
CA THR A 220 -9.59 -7.71 -31.11
C THR A 220 -11.06 -7.49 -30.79
N GLU A 221 -11.91 -7.29 -31.81
CA GLU A 221 -13.36 -7.16 -31.63
C GLU A 221 -13.99 -8.42 -31.01
N ASP A 222 -13.57 -9.61 -31.44
CA ASP A 222 -14.09 -10.86 -30.87
C ASP A 222 -13.62 -11.07 -29.42
N LYS A 223 -12.39 -10.65 -29.09
CA LYS A 223 -11.89 -10.62 -27.71
C LYS A 223 -12.71 -9.66 -26.86
N GLU A 224 -12.96 -8.43 -27.33
CA GLU A 224 -13.78 -7.43 -26.63
C GLU A 224 -15.20 -7.93 -26.40
N ARG A 225 -15.82 -8.59 -27.39
CA ARG A 225 -17.14 -9.23 -27.23
C ARG A 225 -17.15 -10.32 -26.17
N LEU A 226 -16.10 -11.14 -26.11
CA LEU A 226 -15.98 -12.19 -25.10
C LEU A 226 -15.77 -11.58 -23.70
N GLU A 227 -14.94 -10.55 -23.59
CA GLU A 227 -14.74 -9.81 -22.34
C GLU A 227 -16.04 -9.16 -21.85
N GLU A 228 -16.82 -8.54 -22.74
CA GLU A 228 -18.12 -7.95 -22.41
C GLU A 228 -19.12 -9.02 -21.99
N PHE A 229 -19.14 -10.18 -22.66
CA PHE A 229 -19.98 -11.31 -22.27
C PHE A 229 -19.61 -11.84 -20.88
N LEU A 230 -18.31 -12.01 -20.60
CA LEU A 230 -17.83 -12.46 -19.30
C LEU A 230 -18.15 -11.43 -18.20
N ARG A 231 -17.95 -10.14 -18.47
CA ARG A 231 -18.30 -9.04 -17.56
C ARG A 231 -19.79 -9.06 -17.22
N SER A 232 -20.67 -9.09 -18.22
CA SER A 232 -22.12 -9.19 -17.99
C SER A 232 -22.52 -10.47 -17.26
N SER A 233 -21.80 -11.58 -17.46
CA SER A 233 -22.06 -12.82 -16.72
C SER A 233 -21.68 -12.71 -15.25
N VAL A 234 -20.57 -12.03 -14.93
CA VAL A 234 -20.14 -11.78 -13.56
C VAL A 234 -21.11 -10.82 -12.88
N GLU A 235 -21.45 -9.69 -13.51
CA GLU A 235 -22.43 -8.73 -12.99
C GLU A 235 -23.77 -9.40 -12.64
N ARG A 236 -24.26 -10.28 -13.52
CA ARG A 236 -25.50 -11.03 -13.26
C ARG A 236 -25.38 -12.01 -12.10
N ALA A 237 -24.22 -12.62 -11.91
CA ALA A 237 -23.96 -13.50 -10.77
C ALA A 237 -23.88 -12.69 -9.46
N GLU A 238 -23.25 -11.52 -9.50
CA GLU A 238 -23.19 -10.58 -8.36
C GLU A 238 -24.59 -10.07 -7.99
N GLU A 239 -25.41 -9.64 -8.96
CA GLU A 239 -26.80 -9.25 -8.73
C GLU A 239 -27.61 -10.40 -8.10
N GLN A 240 -27.44 -11.62 -8.60
CA GLN A 240 -28.10 -12.80 -8.05
C GLN A 240 -27.67 -13.07 -6.59
N HIS A 241 -26.37 -12.96 -6.29
CA HIS A 241 -25.87 -13.13 -4.93
C HIS A 241 -26.34 -12.02 -3.98
N LEU A 242 -26.48 -10.78 -4.46
CA LEU A 242 -27.06 -9.69 -3.69
C LEU A 242 -28.52 -9.98 -3.33
N VAL A 243 -29.33 -10.44 -4.29
CA VAL A 243 -30.72 -10.83 -4.03
C VAL A 243 -30.82 -12.00 -3.05
N GLU A 244 -29.94 -13.00 -3.17
CA GLU A 244 -29.87 -14.12 -2.22
C GLU A 244 -29.46 -13.65 -0.82
N MET A 245 -28.52 -12.72 -0.71
CA MET A 245 -28.10 -12.14 0.56
C MET A 245 -29.22 -11.29 1.18
N GLU A 246 -29.95 -10.52 0.39
CA GLU A 246 -31.13 -9.77 0.84
C GLU A 246 -32.23 -10.69 1.37
N ASP A 247 -32.50 -11.83 0.72
CA ASP A 247 -33.48 -12.82 1.20
C ASP A 247 -33.03 -13.47 2.51
N VAL A 248 -31.74 -13.81 2.65
CA VAL A 248 -31.18 -14.35 3.89
C VAL A 248 -31.24 -13.32 5.02
N LEU A 249 -30.88 -12.06 4.76
CA LEU A 249 -30.99 -10.97 5.72
C LEU A 249 -32.46 -10.69 6.11
N GLY A 250 -33.38 -10.76 5.15
CA GLY A 250 -34.82 -10.66 5.42
C GLY A 250 -35.32 -11.78 6.32
N LYS A 251 -34.88 -13.02 6.09
CA LYS A 251 -35.19 -14.18 6.95
C LYS A 251 -34.59 -14.04 8.35
N LEU A 252 -33.36 -13.52 8.45
CA LEU A 252 -32.70 -13.25 9.73
C LEU A 252 -33.45 -12.19 10.52
N HIS A 253 -33.78 -11.06 9.89
CA HIS A 253 -34.56 -10.00 10.54
C HIS A 253 -35.94 -10.49 11.01
N ALA A 254 -36.62 -11.32 10.20
CA ALA A 254 -37.87 -11.96 10.60
C ALA A 254 -37.70 -12.96 11.76
N ALA A 255 -36.53 -13.59 11.91
CA ALA A 255 -36.22 -14.43 13.06
C ALA A 255 -35.92 -13.59 14.31
N GLU A 256 -35.19 -12.49 14.17
CA GLU A 256 -34.92 -11.53 15.26
C GLU A 256 -36.21 -10.92 15.82
N ILE A 257 -37.14 -10.52 14.96
CA ILE A 257 -38.45 -10.02 15.41
C ILE A 257 -39.18 -11.10 16.21
N ARG A 258 -39.18 -12.35 15.74
CA ARG A 258 -39.80 -13.47 16.46
C ARG A 258 -39.13 -13.74 17.81
N VAL A 259 -37.82 -13.59 17.93
CA VAL A 259 -37.11 -13.69 19.21
C VAL A 259 -37.55 -12.58 20.16
N LYS A 260 -37.60 -11.32 19.70
CA LYS A 260 -38.09 -10.19 20.51
C LYS A 260 -39.54 -10.38 20.98
N GLU A 261 -40.42 -10.89 20.12
CA GLU A 261 -41.80 -11.22 20.50
C GLU A 261 -41.86 -12.33 21.57
N LEU A 262 -40.93 -13.28 21.55
CA LEU A 262 -40.83 -14.32 22.57
C LEU A 262 -40.27 -13.78 23.89
N GLU A 263 -39.26 -12.90 23.82
CA GLU A 263 -38.71 -12.20 25.00
C GLU A 263 -39.77 -11.32 25.68
N GLU A 264 -40.60 -10.59 24.93
CA GLU A 264 -41.72 -9.82 25.47
C GLU A 264 -42.76 -10.71 26.16
N LYS A 265 -43.07 -11.87 25.57
CA LYS A 265 -43.96 -12.86 26.18
C LYS A 265 -43.37 -13.43 27.46
N GLU A 266 -42.07 -13.71 27.49
CA GLU A 266 -41.37 -14.19 28.67
C GLU A 266 -41.35 -13.14 29.78
N ALA A 267 -41.10 -11.87 29.45
CA ALA A 267 -41.18 -10.75 30.38
C ALA A 267 -42.60 -10.58 30.95
N THR A 268 -43.63 -10.75 30.12
CA THR A 268 -45.04 -10.70 30.56
C THR A 268 -45.36 -11.82 31.54
N ILE A 269 -44.88 -13.04 31.27
CA ILE A 269 -45.04 -14.18 32.19
C ILE A 269 -44.28 -13.93 33.49
N ALA A 270 -43.05 -13.41 33.44
CA ALA A 270 -42.27 -13.07 34.61
C ALA A 270 -42.98 -12.02 35.49
N GLN A 271 -43.58 -10.99 34.87
CA GLN A 271 -44.37 -9.99 35.59
C GLN A 271 -45.60 -10.61 36.26
N GLN A 272 -46.33 -11.49 35.57
CA GLN A 272 -47.47 -12.21 36.16
C GLN A 272 -47.06 -13.07 37.36
N VAL A 273 -45.90 -13.72 37.30
CA VAL A 273 -45.36 -14.49 38.43
C VAL A 273 -45.03 -13.56 39.61
N GLN A 274 -44.43 -12.41 39.35
CA GLN A 274 -44.10 -11.43 40.39
C GLN A 274 -45.35 -10.82 41.05
N ASP A 275 -46.37 -10.50 40.25
CA ASP A 275 -47.66 -10.01 40.76
C ASP A 275 -48.35 -11.05 41.66
N LYS A 276 -48.27 -12.33 41.29
CA LYS A 276 -48.78 -13.45 42.10
C LYS A 276 -47.97 -13.65 43.39
N ASP A 277 -46.66 -13.45 43.36
CA ASP A 277 -45.82 -13.46 44.57
C ASP A 277 -46.15 -12.29 45.51
N ARG A 278 -46.47 -11.11 44.96
CA ARG A 278 -46.94 -9.97 45.76
C ARG A 278 -48.31 -10.23 46.40
N GLU A 279 -49.27 -10.77 45.64
CA GLU A 279 -50.61 -11.13 46.14
C GLU A 279 -50.51 -12.15 47.29
N THR A 280 -49.63 -13.16 47.16
CA THR A 280 -49.40 -14.14 48.22
C THR A 280 -48.69 -13.57 49.44
N LYS A 281 -47.79 -12.60 49.29
CA LYS A 281 -47.19 -11.87 50.42
C LYS A 281 -48.19 -11.00 51.16
N GLU A 282 -49.08 -10.31 50.45
CA GLU A 282 -50.19 -9.54 51.05
C GLU A 282 -51.12 -10.46 51.86
N GLN A 283 -51.51 -11.60 51.31
CA GLN A 283 -52.30 -12.62 52.03
C GLN A 283 -51.58 -13.13 53.28
N LYS A 284 -50.26 -13.41 53.20
CA LYS A 284 -49.46 -13.82 54.37
C LYS A 284 -49.43 -12.74 55.45
N ALA A 285 -49.29 -11.47 55.08
CA ALA A 285 -49.29 -10.36 56.03
C ALA A 285 -50.65 -10.19 56.73
N GLU A 286 -51.76 -10.38 56.00
CA GLU A 286 -53.11 -10.36 56.57
C GLU A 286 -53.32 -11.49 57.58
N VAL A 287 -52.83 -12.69 57.29
CA VAL A 287 -52.86 -13.83 58.23
C VAL A 287 -52.06 -13.54 59.49
N VAL A 288 -50.88 -12.94 59.38
CA VAL A 288 -50.06 -12.55 60.55
C VAL A 288 -50.77 -11.49 61.40
N ALA A 289 -51.43 -10.52 60.77
CA ALA A 289 -52.24 -9.52 61.47
C ALA A 289 -53.38 -10.17 62.27
N LEU A 290 -54.08 -11.16 61.68
CA LEU A 290 -55.12 -11.93 62.37
C LEU A 290 -54.56 -12.76 63.54
N CYS A 291 -53.37 -13.37 63.39
CA CYS A 291 -52.70 -14.08 64.47
C CYS A 291 -52.33 -13.16 65.65
N SER A 292 -51.93 -11.92 65.38
CA SER A 292 -51.64 -10.93 66.43
C SER A 292 -52.89 -10.51 67.21
N GLN A 293 -54.03 -10.36 66.55
CA GLN A 293 -55.32 -10.09 67.19
C GLN A 293 -55.76 -11.26 68.08
N LEU A 294 -55.58 -12.50 67.61
CA LEU A 294 -55.87 -13.70 68.41
C LEU A 294 -54.97 -13.80 69.65
N ALA A 295 -53.68 -13.48 69.53
CA ALA A 295 -52.76 -13.47 70.66
C ALA A 295 -53.17 -12.45 71.72
N GLN A 296 -53.63 -11.26 71.30
CA GLN A 296 -54.12 -10.21 72.20
C GLN A 296 -55.38 -10.66 72.96
N ILE A 297 -56.36 -11.24 72.26
CA ILE A 297 -57.58 -11.82 72.89
C ILE A 297 -57.22 -12.93 73.90
N ASN A 298 -56.21 -13.73 73.57
CA ASN A 298 -55.78 -14.83 74.45
C ASN A 298 -55.09 -14.31 75.72
N GLN A 299 -54.33 -13.21 75.62
CA GLN A 299 -53.69 -12.56 76.76
C GLN A 299 -54.73 -11.92 77.71
N GLU A 300 -55.80 -11.34 77.16
CA GLU A 300 -56.96 -10.86 77.92
C GLU A 300 -57.71 -12.01 78.63
N SER A 301 -57.82 -13.18 77.99
CA SER A 301 -58.41 -14.38 78.58
C SER A 301 -57.61 -14.93 79.76
N VAL A 302 -56.27 -14.92 79.66
CA VAL A 302 -55.38 -15.35 80.76
C VAL A 302 -55.45 -14.40 81.95
N ALA A 303 -55.56 -13.08 81.71
CA ALA A 303 -55.72 -12.08 82.77
C ALA A 303 -57.04 -12.24 83.55
N LEU A 304 -58.14 -12.59 82.86
CA LEU A 304 -59.42 -12.93 83.50
C LEU A 304 -59.35 -14.24 84.28
N LYS A 305 -58.50 -15.19 83.86
CA LYS A 305 -58.30 -16.48 84.53
C LYS A 305 -57.57 -16.36 85.88
N SER A 306 -56.56 -15.50 85.99
CA SER A 306 -55.88 -15.25 87.28
C SER A 306 -56.76 -14.54 88.31
N GLN A 307 -57.77 -13.76 87.89
CA GLN A 307 -58.75 -13.17 88.82
C GLN A 307 -59.73 -14.21 89.41
N LEU A 308 -59.90 -15.35 88.74
CA LEU A 308 -60.79 -16.43 89.18
C LEU A 308 -60.11 -17.36 90.21
N GLU A 309 -58.78 -17.49 90.13
CA GLU A 309 -57.96 -18.39 90.95
C GLU A 309 -57.85 -17.95 92.43
N GLU A 310 -58.00 -16.65 92.72
CA GLU A 310 -58.01 -16.08 94.08
C GLU A 310 -59.30 -16.42 94.85
N VAL A 311 -60.42 -16.62 94.15
CA VAL A 311 -61.75 -16.87 94.75
C VAL A 311 -61.93 -18.34 95.18
N GLN A 312 -61.09 -19.25 94.67
CA GLN A 312 -61.31 -20.69 94.77
C GLN A 312 -60.57 -21.37 95.95
N LYS A 313 -60.40 -20.69 97.09
CA LYS A 313 -59.83 -21.28 98.33
C LYS A 313 -60.84 -21.69 99.41
N GLN A 314 -62.15 -21.75 99.15
CA GLN A 314 -63.13 -22.27 100.14
C GLN A 314 -64.24 -23.15 99.52
N GLY A 315 -64.18 -24.47 99.78
CA GLY A 315 -65.30 -25.32 100.25
C GLY A 315 -66.51 -25.68 99.36
N HIS A 316 -66.38 -26.73 98.54
CA HIS A 316 -67.26 -27.90 98.26
C HIS A 316 -68.83 -27.83 98.30
N SER A 317 -69.47 -28.34 97.22
CA SER A 317 -70.38 -29.53 97.27
C SER A 317 -70.53 -30.18 95.87
N HIS A 318 -70.76 -31.50 95.83
CA HIS A 318 -70.67 -32.36 94.64
C HIS A 318 -72.05 -32.80 94.10
N GLY A 319 -72.21 -32.75 92.77
CA GLY A 319 -73.33 -33.35 92.02
C GLY A 319 -73.24 -33.12 90.50
N ALA A 320 -72.85 -31.91 90.09
CA ALA A 320 -72.61 -31.56 88.67
C ALA A 320 -71.23 -31.98 88.13
N LYS A 321 -70.39 -32.57 88.99
CA LYS A 321 -68.94 -32.73 88.78
C LYS A 321 -68.56 -33.91 87.87
N VAL A 322 -69.45 -34.86 87.65
CA VAL A 322 -69.15 -36.07 86.86
C VAL A 322 -69.46 -35.89 85.37
N SER A 323 -70.47 -35.09 85.01
CA SER A 323 -70.76 -34.76 83.60
C SER A 323 -69.81 -33.68 83.04
N GLU A 324 -69.36 -32.77 83.91
CA GLU A 324 -68.37 -31.72 83.62
C GLU A 324 -66.97 -32.32 83.41
N LEU A 325 -66.55 -33.30 84.23
CA LEU A 325 -65.23 -33.95 84.07
C LEU A 325 -65.13 -34.82 82.82
N SER A 326 -66.23 -35.45 82.36
CA SER A 326 -66.22 -36.20 81.09
C SER A 326 -66.16 -35.28 79.87
N SER A 327 -66.84 -34.13 79.90
CA SER A 327 -66.75 -33.12 78.82
C SER A 327 -65.39 -32.39 78.82
N GLN A 328 -64.78 -32.19 79.99
CA GLN A 328 -63.44 -31.64 80.13
C GLN A 328 -62.35 -32.63 79.68
N LEU A 329 -62.54 -33.94 79.86
CA LEU A 329 -61.59 -34.94 79.38
C LEU A 329 -61.61 -35.04 77.84
N GLU A 330 -62.80 -35.00 77.23
CA GLU A 330 -62.98 -35.03 75.77
C GLU A 330 -62.50 -33.72 75.10
N SER A 331 -62.68 -32.57 75.78
CA SER A 331 -62.08 -31.29 75.38
C SER A 331 -60.55 -31.28 75.52
N LYS A 332 -60.00 -31.94 76.55
CA LYS A 332 -58.54 -32.09 76.74
C LYS A 332 -57.92 -33.07 75.74
N GLU A 333 -58.63 -34.12 75.34
CA GLU A 333 -58.21 -35.02 74.25
C GLU A 333 -58.20 -34.29 72.89
N GLN A 334 -59.20 -33.46 72.60
CA GLN A 334 -59.15 -32.57 71.43
C GLN A 334 -58.03 -31.51 71.52
N GLU A 335 -57.72 -31.00 72.70
CA GLU A 335 -56.62 -30.04 72.92
C GLU A 335 -55.25 -30.71 72.73
N VAL A 336 -55.09 -31.98 73.11
CA VAL A 336 -53.86 -32.76 72.84
C VAL A 336 -53.69 -33.06 71.35
N VAL A 337 -54.78 -33.38 70.62
CA VAL A 337 -54.73 -33.56 69.15
C VAL A 337 -54.42 -32.23 68.44
N SER A 338 -55.00 -31.12 68.90
CA SER A 338 -54.69 -29.76 68.44
C SER A 338 -53.23 -29.39 68.68
N LEU A 339 -52.69 -29.69 69.85
CA LEU A 339 -51.29 -29.45 70.19
C LEU A 339 -50.33 -30.36 69.40
N GLN A 340 -50.70 -31.62 69.13
CA GLN A 340 -49.95 -32.50 68.24
C GLN A 340 -49.95 -31.98 66.79
N GLN A 341 -51.06 -31.41 66.32
CA GLN A 341 -51.17 -30.80 64.99
C GLN A 341 -50.38 -29.48 64.89
N ASN A 342 -50.37 -28.67 65.96
CA ASN A 342 -49.53 -27.48 66.05
C ASN A 342 -48.04 -27.83 66.10
N LEU A 343 -47.66 -28.88 66.83
CA LEU A 343 -46.27 -29.35 66.88
C LEU A 343 -45.81 -29.88 65.51
N ALA A 344 -46.69 -30.57 64.78
CA ALA A 344 -46.45 -30.98 63.40
C ALA A 344 -46.29 -29.79 62.45
N THR A 345 -47.11 -28.74 62.63
CA THR A 345 -47.03 -27.51 61.82
C THR A 345 -45.75 -26.73 62.11
N VAL A 346 -45.34 -26.65 63.38
CA VAL A 346 -44.06 -26.01 63.78
C VAL A 346 -42.87 -26.81 63.27
N ASN A 347 -42.93 -28.15 63.28
CA ASN A 347 -41.88 -28.97 62.64
C ASN A 347 -41.85 -28.73 61.13
N GLN A 348 -42.99 -28.63 60.45
CA GLN A 348 -43.03 -28.33 59.02
C GLN A 348 -42.48 -26.93 58.70
N GLN A 349 -42.73 -25.94 59.56
CA GLN A 349 -42.14 -24.60 59.45
C GLN A 349 -40.63 -24.61 59.70
N LYS A 350 -40.18 -25.38 60.69
CA LYS A 350 -38.75 -25.59 60.95
C LYS A 350 -38.07 -26.22 59.75
N ASP A 351 -38.65 -27.26 59.17
CA ASP A 351 -38.13 -27.92 57.97
C ASP A 351 -38.09 -26.94 56.78
N SER A 352 -39.11 -26.09 56.62
CA SER A 352 -39.15 -25.05 55.59
C SER A 352 -38.05 -23.99 55.79
N LEU A 353 -37.78 -23.57 57.03
CA LEU A 353 -36.72 -22.61 57.34
C LEU A 353 -35.32 -23.24 57.19
N GLU A 354 -35.15 -24.52 57.55
CA GLU A 354 -33.91 -25.25 57.29
C GLU A 354 -33.66 -25.39 55.78
N GLN A 355 -34.71 -25.55 54.98
CA GLN A 355 -34.65 -25.59 53.52
C GLN A 355 -34.32 -24.21 52.91
N GLU A 356 -34.89 -23.12 53.44
CA GLU A 356 -34.52 -21.75 53.05
C GLU A 356 -33.08 -21.40 53.42
N HIS A 357 -32.61 -21.80 54.59
CA HIS A 357 -31.22 -21.61 55.00
C HIS A 357 -30.26 -22.38 54.10
N HIS A 358 -30.62 -23.61 53.69
CA HIS A 358 -29.87 -24.38 52.69
C HIS A 358 -29.89 -23.69 51.32
N SER A 359 -31.02 -23.11 50.90
CA SER A 359 -31.12 -22.35 49.65
C SER A 359 -30.23 -21.11 49.65
N LEU A 360 -30.23 -20.34 50.74
CA LEU A 360 -29.39 -19.14 50.87
C LEU A 360 -27.91 -19.49 50.93
N LYS A 361 -27.54 -20.58 51.62
CA LYS A 361 -26.17 -21.08 51.63
C LYS A 361 -25.70 -21.50 50.23
N ALA A 362 -26.54 -22.24 49.49
CA ALA A 362 -26.25 -22.63 48.11
C ALA A 362 -26.08 -21.41 47.19
N LYS A 363 -26.89 -20.35 47.36
CA LYS A 363 -26.74 -19.09 46.61
C LYS A 363 -25.45 -18.35 46.94
N LEU A 364 -25.01 -18.38 48.20
CA LEU A 364 -23.75 -17.77 48.61
C LEU A 364 -22.54 -18.53 48.06
N GLU A 365 -22.58 -19.86 48.08
CA GLU A 365 -21.59 -20.74 47.44
C GLU A 365 -21.55 -20.49 45.92
N GLN A 366 -22.71 -20.36 45.27
CA GLN A 366 -22.79 -20.04 43.85
C GLN A 366 -22.20 -18.66 43.52
N SER A 367 -22.54 -17.62 44.30
CA SER A 367 -22.02 -16.27 44.08
C SER A 367 -20.51 -16.17 44.31
N THR A 368 -19.98 -16.90 45.29
CA THR A 368 -18.52 -16.97 45.50
C THR A 368 -17.82 -17.71 44.36
N GLU A 369 -18.42 -18.76 43.82
CA GLU A 369 -17.89 -19.47 42.66
C GLU A 369 -17.94 -18.64 41.37
N GLU A 370 -18.98 -17.82 41.18
CA GLU A 370 -19.08 -16.83 40.09
C GLU A 370 -18.01 -15.74 40.21
N LEU A 371 -17.72 -15.27 41.43
CA LEU A 371 -16.68 -14.26 41.68
C LEU A 371 -15.26 -14.81 41.42
N ILE A 372 -15.02 -16.08 41.76
CA ILE A 372 -13.77 -16.78 41.42
C ILE A 372 -13.64 -16.96 39.89
N LYS A 373 -14.71 -17.37 39.20
CA LYS A 373 -14.72 -17.49 37.73
C LYS A 373 -14.44 -16.14 37.07
N SER A 374 -15.05 -15.06 37.57
CA SER A 374 -14.80 -13.70 37.08
C SER A 374 -13.34 -13.27 37.30
N ALA A 375 -12.76 -13.53 38.47
CA ALA A 375 -11.35 -13.24 38.74
C ALA A 375 -10.40 -14.03 37.82
N GLN A 376 -10.69 -15.30 37.54
CA GLN A 376 -9.94 -16.12 36.58
C GLN A 376 -10.02 -15.55 35.15
N THR A 377 -11.22 -15.16 34.69
CA THR A 377 -11.37 -14.54 33.36
C THR A 377 -10.60 -13.22 33.26
N MET A 378 -10.53 -12.44 34.34
CA MET A 378 -9.79 -11.18 34.38
C MET A 378 -8.27 -11.40 34.36
N GLN A 379 -7.79 -12.49 34.95
CA GLN A 379 -6.38 -12.86 34.89
C GLN A 379 -5.98 -13.38 33.50
N GLU A 380 -6.84 -14.15 32.85
CA GLU A 380 -6.64 -14.60 31.46
C GLU A 380 -6.61 -13.43 30.46
N THR A 381 -7.46 -12.41 30.64
CA THR A 381 -7.43 -11.22 29.78
C THR A 381 -6.16 -10.38 29.97
N LEU A 382 -5.64 -10.28 31.21
CA LEU A 382 -4.36 -9.62 31.49
C LEU A 382 -3.18 -10.38 30.85
N GLU A 383 -3.17 -11.71 30.88
CA GLU A 383 -2.15 -12.51 30.20
C GLU A 383 -2.23 -12.39 28.66
N LYS A 384 -3.44 -12.37 28.10
CA LYS A 384 -3.64 -12.10 26.66
C LYS A 384 -3.15 -10.71 26.27
N LEU A 385 -3.44 -9.69 27.11
CA LEU A 385 -2.97 -8.32 26.89
C LEU A 385 -1.44 -8.25 26.93
N GLY A 386 -0.78 -8.90 27.89
CA GLY A 386 0.68 -8.97 27.95
C GLY A 386 1.30 -9.62 26.71
N LYS A 387 0.70 -10.70 26.18
CA LYS A 387 1.15 -11.32 24.92
C LYS A 387 0.97 -10.39 23.72
N LYS A 388 -0.12 -9.61 23.68
CA LYS A 388 -0.34 -8.61 22.62
C LYS A 388 0.64 -7.45 22.72
N GLU A 389 0.99 -7.03 23.93
CA GLU A 389 2.01 -6.01 24.17
C GLU A 389 3.39 -6.50 23.67
N GLU A 390 3.75 -7.76 23.95
CA GLU A 390 4.98 -8.39 23.45
C GLU A 390 4.99 -8.47 21.91
N GLN A 391 3.86 -8.83 21.27
CA GLN A 391 3.70 -8.80 19.80
C GLN A 391 3.85 -7.39 19.21
N CYS A 392 3.34 -6.36 19.89
CA CYS A 392 3.54 -4.97 19.47
C CYS A 392 5.01 -4.56 19.55
N THR A 393 5.75 -5.02 20.57
CA THR A 393 7.20 -4.75 20.66
C THR A 393 7.97 -5.40 19.53
N THR A 394 7.65 -6.65 19.15
CA THR A 394 8.32 -7.33 18.03
C THR A 394 8.02 -6.64 16.70
N LEU A 395 6.76 -6.29 16.44
CA LEU A 395 6.39 -5.55 15.22
C LEU A 395 7.04 -4.17 15.15
N THR A 396 7.22 -3.50 16.30
CA THR A 396 7.93 -2.22 16.36
C THR A 396 9.41 -2.38 16.00
N THR A 397 10.06 -3.43 16.50
CA THR A 397 11.47 -3.72 16.13
C THR A 397 11.62 -4.12 14.66
N GLU A 398 10.67 -4.87 14.10
CA GLU A 398 10.65 -5.20 12.67
C GLU A 398 10.44 -3.95 11.81
N ALA A 399 9.54 -3.04 12.21
CA ALA A 399 9.34 -1.76 11.54
C ALA A 399 10.60 -0.88 11.58
N GLU A 400 11.36 -0.87 12.67
CA GLU A 400 12.65 -0.18 12.76
C GLU A 400 13.72 -0.80 11.85
N ILE A 401 13.76 -2.13 11.74
CA ILE A 401 14.66 -2.83 10.81
C ILE A 401 14.32 -2.45 9.37
N VAL A 402 13.05 -2.50 8.97
CA VAL A 402 12.62 -2.10 7.61
C VAL A 402 12.92 -0.63 7.34
N ARG A 403 12.69 0.26 8.31
CA ARG A 403 13.04 1.69 8.18
C ARG A 403 14.55 1.90 8.01
N SER A 404 15.37 1.11 8.68
CA SER A 404 16.84 1.16 8.52
C SER A 404 17.30 0.67 7.14
N GLN A 405 16.60 -0.33 6.57
CA GLN A 405 16.85 -0.84 5.23
C GLN A 405 16.45 0.19 4.16
N LEU A 406 15.30 0.86 4.34
CA LEU A 406 14.85 1.94 3.45
C LEU A 406 15.86 3.10 3.41
N ALA A 407 16.34 3.53 4.59
CA ALA A 407 17.38 4.57 4.67
C ALA A 407 18.70 4.14 4.01
N ALA A 408 19.01 2.84 3.99
CA ALA A 408 20.18 2.32 3.28
C ALA A 408 19.99 2.31 1.76
N THR A 409 18.79 2.02 1.27
CA THR A 409 18.48 2.08 -0.16
C THR A 409 18.42 3.51 -0.68
N GLU A 410 17.86 4.44 0.10
CA GLU A 410 17.84 5.88 -0.24
C GLU A 410 19.26 6.44 -0.39
N ARG A 411 20.20 6.07 0.50
CA ARG A 411 21.61 6.46 0.35
C ARG A 411 22.27 5.87 -0.90
N LYS A 412 21.91 4.64 -1.29
CA LYS A 412 22.43 4.03 -2.52
C LYS A 412 21.87 4.72 -3.77
N LEU A 413 20.59 5.10 -3.75
CA LEU A 413 19.95 5.84 -4.84
C LEU A 413 20.59 7.23 -5.01
N LYS A 414 20.77 7.95 -3.90
CA LYS A 414 21.46 9.25 -3.91
C LYS A 414 22.89 9.13 -4.47
N ALA A 415 23.62 8.08 -4.08
CA ALA A 415 24.95 7.82 -4.62
C ALA A 415 24.96 7.40 -6.10
N SER A 416 23.86 6.84 -6.64
CA SER A 416 23.72 6.62 -8.08
C SER A 416 23.35 7.88 -8.84
N ASP A 417 22.54 8.76 -8.25
CA ASP A 417 22.16 10.04 -8.85
C ASP A 417 23.38 10.97 -8.94
N GLU A 418 24.19 11.07 -7.88
CA GLU A 418 25.46 11.80 -7.89
C GLU A 418 26.42 11.27 -8.98
N LYS A 419 26.41 9.96 -9.24
CA LYS A 419 27.20 9.36 -10.34
C LYS A 419 26.65 9.68 -11.72
N LEU A 420 25.33 9.68 -11.88
CA LEU A 420 24.69 10.06 -13.14
C LEU A 420 24.96 11.53 -13.47
N GLU A 421 24.93 12.40 -12.48
CA GLU A 421 25.24 13.81 -12.66
C GLU A 421 26.71 14.01 -13.01
N GLN A 422 27.63 13.27 -12.37
CA GLN A 422 29.03 13.25 -12.78
C GLN A 422 29.21 12.80 -14.23
N PHE A 423 28.50 11.75 -14.66
CA PHE A 423 28.55 11.32 -16.07
C PHE A 423 27.96 12.35 -17.04
N SER A 424 26.95 13.10 -16.62
CA SER A 424 26.39 14.21 -17.41
C SER A 424 27.41 15.34 -17.58
N LYS A 425 28.13 15.71 -16.51
CA LYS A 425 29.20 16.71 -16.55
C LYS A 425 30.39 16.25 -17.40
N ASP A 426 30.75 14.97 -17.32
CA ASP A 426 31.81 14.40 -18.17
C ASP A 426 31.39 14.38 -19.64
N LYS A 427 30.11 14.11 -19.93
CA LYS A 427 29.53 14.14 -21.28
C LYS A 427 29.56 15.55 -21.87
N SER A 428 29.11 16.57 -21.15
CA SER A 428 29.12 17.95 -21.64
C SER A 428 30.54 18.47 -21.85
N LYS A 429 31.48 18.09 -20.98
CA LYS A 429 32.91 18.38 -21.17
C LYS A 429 33.45 17.75 -22.45
N LEU A 430 33.10 16.49 -22.73
CA LEU A 430 33.49 15.82 -23.97
C LEU A 430 32.86 16.46 -25.21
N GLU A 431 31.61 16.94 -25.13
CA GLU A 431 30.93 17.66 -26.22
C GLU A 431 31.59 19.02 -26.52
N ASN A 432 32.05 19.72 -25.48
CA ASN A 432 32.82 20.95 -25.60
C ASN A 432 34.21 20.70 -26.19
N ASP A 433 34.92 19.67 -25.70
CA ASP A 433 36.21 19.25 -26.24
C ASP A 433 36.10 18.87 -27.73
N ILE A 434 35.02 18.18 -28.12
CA ILE A 434 34.72 17.86 -29.53
C ILE A 434 34.48 19.14 -30.35
N SER A 435 33.74 20.10 -29.80
CA SER A 435 33.47 21.40 -30.46
C SER A 435 34.74 22.23 -30.65
N ASP A 436 35.68 22.18 -29.72
CA ASP A 436 36.94 22.90 -29.80
C ASP A 436 37.96 22.18 -30.70
N ILE A 437 37.95 20.84 -30.73
CA ILE A 437 38.70 20.04 -31.72
C ILE A 437 38.16 20.29 -33.13
N MET A 438 36.84 20.45 -33.30
CA MET A 438 36.21 20.84 -34.57
C MET A 438 36.60 22.26 -35.02
N LYS A 439 36.90 23.17 -34.08
CA LYS A 439 37.43 24.52 -34.39
C LYS A 439 38.94 24.53 -34.69
N ALA A 440 39.71 23.60 -34.12
CA ALA A 440 41.17 23.55 -34.23
C ALA A 440 41.70 22.67 -35.38
N THR A 441 40.85 22.33 -36.36
CA THR A 441 41.17 21.42 -37.49
C THR A 441 42.10 22.07 -38.52
N GLY A 442 43.36 22.26 -38.15
CA GLY A 442 44.44 22.80 -38.96
C GLY A 442 45.70 21.93 -39.03
N ASP A 443 45.63 20.63 -38.72
CA ASP A 443 46.74 19.69 -39.01
C ASP A 443 46.22 18.24 -39.18
N SER A 444 45.97 17.86 -40.44
CA SER A 444 45.06 16.78 -40.82
C SER A 444 45.59 15.33 -40.70
N SER A 445 46.84 15.11 -40.27
CA SER A 445 47.42 13.76 -40.25
C SER A 445 47.48 13.13 -38.86
N VAL A 446 47.75 13.90 -37.81
CA VAL A 446 47.84 13.40 -36.43
C VAL A 446 46.45 13.33 -35.77
N GLN A 447 45.55 14.22 -36.21
CA GLN A 447 44.17 14.27 -35.76
C GLN A 447 43.36 13.04 -36.22
N LEU A 448 43.68 12.50 -37.41
CA LEU A 448 42.98 11.35 -37.99
C LEU A 448 43.41 10.03 -37.34
N THR A 449 44.70 9.88 -36.98
CA THR A 449 45.17 8.73 -36.20
C THR A 449 44.62 8.76 -34.78
N LYS A 450 44.59 9.94 -34.15
CA LYS A 450 44.00 10.10 -32.81
C LYS A 450 42.49 9.85 -32.81
N MET A 451 41.77 10.34 -33.83
CA MET A 451 40.34 10.09 -33.96
C MET A 451 40.04 8.60 -34.20
N ASN A 452 40.88 7.88 -34.96
CA ASN A 452 40.74 6.43 -35.12
C ASN A 452 41.06 5.66 -33.82
N ASP A 453 42.10 6.07 -33.07
CA ASP A 453 42.42 5.48 -31.76
C ASP A 453 41.30 5.72 -30.75
N ASP A 454 40.72 6.93 -30.74
CA ASP A 454 39.57 7.30 -29.89
C ASP A 454 38.31 6.53 -30.31
N LEU A 455 38.12 6.29 -31.62
CA LEU A 455 37.00 5.49 -32.13
C LEU A 455 37.13 4.02 -31.70
N LEU A 456 38.32 3.44 -31.82
CA LEU A 456 38.63 2.10 -31.33
C LEU A 456 38.46 1.97 -29.81
N GLN A 457 38.82 3.01 -29.04
CA GLN A 457 38.62 3.01 -27.60
C GLN A 457 37.13 3.12 -27.23
N LYS A 458 36.34 3.92 -27.97
CA LYS A 458 34.89 4.02 -27.81
C LYS A 458 34.18 2.74 -28.22
N GLU A 459 34.61 2.08 -29.30
CA GLU A 459 34.10 0.77 -29.72
C GLU A 459 34.37 -0.28 -28.64
N ARG A 460 35.60 -0.34 -28.10
CA ARG A 460 35.90 -1.22 -26.96
C ARG A 460 35.05 -0.90 -25.74
N ARG A 461 34.82 0.37 -25.43
CA ARG A 461 34.00 0.76 -24.27
C ARG A 461 32.52 0.44 -24.47
N LEU A 462 32.01 0.57 -25.69
CA LEU A 462 30.67 0.14 -26.05
C LEU A 462 30.53 -1.37 -25.93
N GLU A 463 31.52 -2.14 -26.37
CA GLU A 463 31.56 -3.60 -26.22
C GLU A 463 31.61 -4.00 -24.74
N GLU A 464 32.39 -3.29 -23.92
CA GLU A 464 32.44 -3.49 -22.46
C GLU A 464 31.10 -3.20 -21.77
N LEU A 465 30.41 -2.11 -22.17
CA LEU A 465 29.08 -1.77 -21.65
C LEU A 465 28.01 -2.75 -22.14
N GLN A 466 28.12 -3.25 -23.38
CA GLN A 466 27.24 -4.30 -23.90
C GLN A 466 27.43 -5.61 -23.15
N ASN A 467 28.68 -5.96 -22.80
CA ASN A 467 28.97 -7.14 -21.98
C ASN A 467 28.44 -6.98 -20.56
N GLN A 468 28.61 -5.82 -19.92
CA GLN A 468 28.03 -5.55 -18.59
C GLN A 468 26.50 -5.59 -18.63
N LEU A 469 25.87 -5.06 -19.68
CA LEU A 469 24.44 -5.15 -19.86
C LEU A 469 23.97 -6.60 -20.06
N ALA A 470 24.75 -7.43 -20.77
CA ALA A 470 24.47 -8.86 -20.92
C ALA A 470 24.60 -9.60 -19.58
N GLU A 471 25.65 -9.33 -18.81
CA GLU A 471 25.85 -9.89 -17.46
C GLU A 471 24.74 -9.50 -16.49
N GLU A 472 24.30 -8.23 -16.48
CA GLU A 472 23.17 -7.81 -15.66
C GLU A 472 21.85 -8.42 -16.11
N LYS A 473 21.64 -8.58 -17.43
CA LYS A 473 20.46 -9.30 -17.95
C LYS A 473 20.47 -10.76 -17.53
N GLU A 474 21.62 -11.42 -17.54
CA GLU A 474 21.77 -12.80 -17.07
C GLU A 474 21.55 -12.90 -15.56
N ARG A 475 22.07 -11.94 -14.78
CA ARG A 475 21.85 -11.85 -13.33
C ARG A 475 20.38 -11.64 -12.99
N VAL A 476 19.68 -10.77 -13.73
CA VAL A 476 18.23 -10.58 -13.59
C VAL A 476 17.46 -11.85 -13.98
N ALA A 477 17.85 -12.52 -15.07
CA ALA A 477 17.23 -13.78 -15.47
C ALA A 477 17.39 -14.87 -14.40
N HIS A 478 18.60 -14.98 -13.82
CA HIS A 478 18.88 -15.92 -12.74
C HIS A 478 18.09 -15.60 -11.46
N LEU A 479 18.02 -14.32 -11.06
CA LEU A 479 17.19 -13.91 -9.92
C LEU A 479 15.71 -14.19 -10.16
N ASN A 480 15.23 -14.01 -11.40
CA ASN A 480 13.84 -14.28 -11.75
C ASN A 480 13.54 -15.80 -11.76
N GLU A 481 14.48 -16.63 -12.24
CA GLU A 481 14.39 -18.09 -12.16
C GLU A 481 14.41 -18.57 -10.70
N GLN A 482 15.27 -18.01 -9.85
CA GLN A 482 15.29 -18.28 -8.41
C GLN A 482 13.97 -17.89 -7.73
N LEU A 483 13.44 -16.71 -8.04
CA LEU A 483 12.14 -16.27 -7.51
C LEU A 483 11.01 -17.20 -7.97
N GLN A 484 11.02 -17.63 -9.23
CA GLN A 484 10.02 -18.55 -9.77
C GLN A 484 10.12 -19.95 -9.13
N GLN A 485 11.34 -20.41 -8.84
CA GLN A 485 11.58 -21.66 -8.13
C GLN A 485 11.11 -21.58 -6.67
N GLU A 486 11.39 -20.48 -5.97
CA GLU A 486 10.90 -20.24 -4.60
C GLU A 486 9.37 -20.15 -4.56
N LEU A 487 8.73 -19.47 -5.51
CA LEU A 487 7.28 -19.42 -5.62
C LEU A 487 6.68 -20.81 -5.85
N SER A 488 7.27 -21.62 -6.75
CA SER A 488 6.84 -23.00 -6.98
C SER A 488 7.01 -23.88 -5.74
N ASN A 489 8.12 -23.71 -4.99
CA ASN A 489 8.35 -24.44 -3.75
C ASN A 489 7.33 -24.06 -2.68
N LYS A 490 7.03 -22.77 -2.52
CA LYS A 490 6.02 -22.29 -1.57
C LYS A 490 4.62 -22.75 -1.94
N GLU A 491 4.28 -22.76 -3.23
CA GLU A 491 3.01 -23.28 -3.71
C GLU A 491 2.88 -24.80 -3.46
N GLN A 492 3.98 -25.55 -3.64
CA GLN A 492 4.02 -26.97 -3.29
C GLN A 492 3.89 -27.21 -1.78
N GLU A 493 4.61 -26.47 -0.93
CA GLU A 493 4.47 -26.55 0.54
C GLU A 493 3.03 -26.25 1.00
N LEU A 494 2.39 -25.24 0.38
CA LEU A 494 1.00 -24.88 0.69
C LEU A 494 0.03 -25.98 0.24
N LYS A 495 0.30 -26.62 -0.90
CA LYS A 495 -0.48 -27.77 -1.37
C LYS A 495 -0.32 -28.98 -0.45
N GLU A 496 0.90 -29.31 -0.06
CA GLU A 496 1.18 -30.45 0.84
C GLU A 496 0.55 -30.24 2.22
N THR A 497 0.60 -29.02 2.77
CA THR A 497 -0.07 -28.70 4.05
C THR A 497 -1.60 -28.76 3.92
N LYS A 498 -2.16 -28.31 2.79
CA LYS A 498 -3.59 -28.44 2.50
C LYS A 498 -4.02 -29.90 2.37
N ASP A 499 -3.26 -30.73 1.66
CA ASP A 499 -3.53 -32.16 1.50
C ASP A 499 -3.41 -32.91 2.83
N ALA A 500 -2.45 -32.52 3.69
CA ALA A 500 -2.31 -33.05 5.05
C ALA A 500 -3.51 -32.68 5.94
N HIS A 501 -3.96 -31.42 5.90
CA HIS A 501 -5.16 -30.99 6.63
C HIS A 501 -6.42 -31.69 6.12
N GLN A 502 -6.57 -31.83 4.79
CA GLN A 502 -7.70 -32.55 4.21
C GLN A 502 -7.70 -34.03 4.63
N SER A 503 -6.54 -34.66 4.69
CA SER A 503 -6.40 -36.04 5.17
C SER A 503 -6.76 -36.18 6.65
N GLN A 504 -6.37 -35.21 7.49
CA GLN A 504 -6.77 -35.16 8.90
C GLN A 504 -8.29 -34.97 9.07
N ILE A 505 -8.89 -34.07 8.29
CA ILE A 505 -10.34 -33.86 8.27
C ILE A 505 -11.06 -35.16 7.90
N ASN A 506 -10.63 -35.82 6.82
CA ASN A 506 -11.23 -37.08 6.39
C ASN A 506 -11.09 -38.16 7.47
N SER A 507 -9.94 -38.27 8.14
CA SER A 507 -9.73 -39.21 9.25
C SER A 507 -10.63 -38.91 10.45
N LEU A 508 -10.82 -37.64 10.79
CA LEU A 508 -11.72 -37.24 11.87
C LEU A 508 -13.18 -37.51 11.50
N GLN A 509 -13.59 -37.24 10.26
CA GLN A 509 -14.93 -37.56 9.76
C GLN A 509 -15.21 -39.07 9.80
N GLU A 510 -14.25 -39.90 9.40
CA GLU A 510 -14.36 -41.36 9.48
C GLU A 510 -14.47 -41.84 10.94
N LYS A 511 -13.67 -41.28 11.85
CA LYS A 511 -13.78 -41.57 13.29
C LYS A 511 -15.15 -41.16 13.84
N MET A 512 -15.68 -40.01 13.43
CA MET A 512 -17.03 -39.59 13.82
C MET A 512 -18.09 -40.54 13.30
N ALA A 513 -18.03 -40.95 12.03
CA ALA A 513 -18.95 -41.93 11.45
C ALA A 513 -18.89 -43.28 12.18
N ASN A 514 -17.68 -43.75 12.51
CA ASN A 514 -17.49 -44.97 13.29
C ASN A 514 -18.07 -44.86 14.70
N LEU A 515 -17.91 -43.72 15.37
CA LEU A 515 -18.53 -43.45 16.68
C LEU A 515 -20.06 -43.37 16.59
N GLU A 516 -20.61 -42.76 15.54
CA GLU A 516 -22.05 -42.71 15.32
C GLU A 516 -22.64 -44.11 15.07
N THR A 517 -21.96 -44.96 14.30
CA THR A 517 -22.42 -46.34 14.08
C THR A 517 -22.37 -47.18 15.35
N THR A 518 -21.32 -47.03 16.17
CA THR A 518 -21.25 -47.70 17.49
C THR A 518 -22.30 -47.18 18.46
N LEU A 519 -22.58 -45.87 18.47
CA LEU A 519 -23.68 -45.31 19.25
C LEU A 519 -25.04 -45.90 18.83
N LYS A 520 -25.31 -45.99 17.52
CA LYS A 520 -26.55 -46.62 17.01
C LYS A 520 -26.64 -48.10 17.39
N GLN A 521 -25.54 -48.83 17.34
CA GLN A 521 -25.50 -50.23 17.78
C GLN A 521 -25.75 -50.37 19.29
N ASN A 522 -25.15 -49.50 20.12
CA ASN A 522 -25.38 -49.47 21.56
C ASN A 522 -26.83 -49.11 21.90
N GLU A 523 -27.43 -48.20 21.14
CA GLU A 523 -28.84 -47.81 21.31
C GLU A 523 -29.80 -48.96 20.96
N LEU A 524 -29.47 -49.75 19.92
CA LEU A 524 -30.17 -51.00 19.58
C LEU A 524 -30.04 -52.04 20.69
N LEU A 525 -28.82 -52.28 21.19
CA LEU A 525 -28.57 -53.21 22.29
C LEU A 525 -29.32 -52.80 23.57
N LEU A 526 -29.37 -51.50 23.90
CA LEU A 526 -30.15 -51.01 25.04
C LEU A 526 -31.65 -51.23 24.86
N LYS A 527 -32.17 -51.07 23.64
CA LYS A 527 -33.58 -51.37 23.30
C LYS A 527 -33.88 -52.85 23.49
N ASP A 528 -33.01 -53.73 23.01
CA ASP A 528 -33.17 -55.18 23.14
C ASP A 528 -33.06 -55.63 24.60
N LEU A 529 -32.13 -55.06 25.36
CA LEU A 529 -31.96 -55.35 26.79
C LEU A 529 -33.18 -54.89 27.60
N LYS A 530 -33.74 -53.72 27.26
CA LYS A 530 -34.97 -53.21 27.86
C LYS A 530 -36.15 -54.11 27.55
N ALA A 531 -36.31 -54.53 26.30
CA ALA A 531 -37.37 -55.45 25.88
C ALA A 531 -37.24 -56.82 26.57
N SER A 532 -36.01 -57.34 26.71
CA SER A 532 -35.74 -58.58 27.45
C SER A 532 -36.11 -58.45 28.93
N LYS A 533 -35.73 -57.34 29.57
CA LYS A 533 -36.07 -57.09 30.99
C LYS A 533 -37.58 -56.99 31.19
N GLU A 534 -38.28 -56.28 30.31
CA GLU A 534 -39.74 -56.11 30.36
C GLU A 534 -40.46 -57.46 30.17
N LYS A 535 -39.95 -58.31 29.27
CA LYS A 535 -40.45 -59.67 29.09
C LYS A 535 -40.23 -60.55 30.32
N SER A 536 -39.02 -60.58 30.88
CA SER A 536 -38.74 -61.36 32.10
C SER A 536 -39.58 -60.90 33.30
N LEU A 537 -39.87 -59.59 33.40
CA LEU A 537 -40.70 -59.04 34.46
C LEU A 537 -42.18 -59.42 34.28
N SER A 538 -42.66 -59.47 33.03
CA SER A 538 -43.99 -60.00 32.70
C SER A 538 -44.10 -61.50 33.02
N ASP A 539 -43.10 -62.30 32.62
CA ASP A 539 -43.07 -63.75 32.88
C ASP A 539 -43.04 -64.04 34.40
N ALA A 540 -42.27 -63.29 35.17
CA ALA A 540 -42.23 -63.39 36.64
C ALA A 540 -43.55 -62.98 37.29
N SER A 541 -44.19 -61.92 36.79
CA SER A 541 -45.52 -61.50 37.26
C SER A 541 -46.59 -62.55 36.97
N GLU A 542 -46.53 -63.22 35.82
CA GLU A 542 -47.45 -64.30 35.47
C GLU A 542 -47.26 -65.52 36.37
N LEU A 543 -46.00 -65.86 36.70
CA LEU A 543 -45.70 -66.92 37.68
C LEU A 543 -46.23 -66.58 39.07
N HIS A 544 -45.99 -65.36 39.57
CA HIS A 544 -46.54 -64.94 40.87
C HIS A 544 -48.07 -64.95 40.89
N MET A 545 -48.73 -64.59 39.78
CA MET A 545 -50.18 -64.66 39.67
C MET A 545 -50.68 -66.11 39.76
N LYS A 546 -50.00 -67.06 39.10
CA LYS A 546 -50.31 -68.50 39.20
C LYS A 546 -50.07 -69.03 40.62
N GLU A 547 -48.99 -68.63 41.28
CA GLU A 547 -48.72 -69.03 42.67
C GLU A 547 -49.76 -68.45 43.64
N LEU A 548 -50.19 -67.21 43.46
CA LEU A 548 -51.27 -66.61 44.24
C LEU A 548 -52.60 -67.35 44.03
N GLU A 549 -52.91 -67.74 42.79
CA GLU A 549 -54.12 -68.52 42.48
C GLU A 549 -54.09 -69.91 43.13
N VAL A 550 -52.93 -70.57 43.14
CA VAL A 550 -52.72 -71.84 43.87
C VAL A 550 -52.84 -71.65 45.39
N LEU A 551 -52.26 -70.59 45.95
CA LEU A 551 -52.39 -70.30 47.38
C LEU A 551 -53.84 -69.96 47.76
N GLN A 552 -54.55 -69.23 46.89
CA GLN A 552 -55.93 -68.85 47.10
C GLN A 552 -56.87 -70.07 47.06
N THR A 553 -56.68 -70.97 46.08
CA THR A 553 -57.39 -72.26 46.04
C THR A 553 -57.08 -73.12 47.27
N HIS A 554 -55.83 -73.11 47.75
CA HIS A 554 -55.46 -73.83 48.99
C HIS A 554 -56.13 -73.23 50.23
N VAL A 555 -56.22 -71.90 50.33
CA VAL A 555 -56.93 -71.20 51.41
C VAL A 555 -58.43 -71.50 51.37
N GLU A 556 -59.04 -71.53 50.17
CA GLU A 556 -60.45 -71.90 50.00
C GLU A 556 -60.71 -73.36 50.39
N GLN A 557 -59.79 -74.26 50.04
CA GLN A 557 -59.84 -75.66 50.45
C GLN A 557 -59.74 -75.81 51.97
N LEU A 558 -58.79 -75.14 52.63
CA LEU A 558 -58.67 -75.12 54.08
C LEU A 558 -59.90 -74.50 54.78
N LYS A 559 -60.52 -73.46 54.18
CA LYS A 559 -61.78 -72.89 54.68
C LYS A 559 -62.94 -73.89 54.59
N SER A 560 -63.02 -74.65 53.51
CA SER A 560 -64.02 -75.72 53.33
C SER A 560 -63.82 -76.85 54.34
N GLU A 561 -62.58 -77.28 54.54
CA GLU A 561 -62.22 -78.30 55.55
C GLU A 561 -62.51 -77.82 56.98
N LEU A 562 -62.26 -76.54 57.28
CA LEU A 562 -62.61 -75.92 58.56
C LEU A 562 -64.12 -75.86 58.78
N SER A 563 -64.92 -75.54 57.76
CA SER A 563 -66.39 -75.60 57.86
C SER A 563 -66.89 -77.03 58.06
N SER A 564 -66.34 -77.99 57.31
CA SER A 564 -66.64 -79.42 57.49
C SER A 564 -66.29 -79.91 58.90
N SER A 565 -65.14 -79.48 59.44
CA SER A 565 -64.76 -79.80 60.82
C SER A 565 -65.73 -79.14 61.80
N LYS A 566 -66.13 -77.88 61.57
CA LYS A 566 -67.06 -77.15 62.42
C LYS A 566 -68.43 -77.85 62.50
N ASP A 567 -68.97 -78.27 61.36
CA ASP A 567 -70.24 -79.01 61.27
C ASP A 567 -70.16 -80.35 62.02
N LYS A 568 -69.03 -81.07 61.89
CA LYS A 568 -68.77 -82.32 62.65
C LYS A 568 -68.69 -82.07 64.16
N THR A 569 -68.07 -80.99 64.62
CA THR A 569 -68.09 -80.62 66.05
C THR A 569 -69.49 -80.30 66.55
N GLN A 570 -70.34 -79.68 65.71
CA GLN A 570 -71.71 -79.33 66.07
C GLN A 570 -72.62 -80.58 66.16
N ASP A 571 -72.39 -81.58 65.32
CA ASP A 571 -73.03 -82.90 65.41
C ASP A 571 -72.56 -83.69 66.64
N LEU A 572 -71.27 -83.60 66.99
CA LEU A 572 -70.74 -84.16 68.24
C LEU A 572 -71.31 -83.44 69.47
N GLU A 573 -71.52 -82.12 69.44
CA GLU A 573 -72.20 -81.37 70.52
C GLU A 573 -73.67 -81.76 70.68
N LYS A 574 -74.39 -82.07 69.58
CA LYS A 574 -75.74 -82.65 69.63
C LYS A 574 -75.73 -84.05 70.25
N MET A 575 -74.77 -84.89 69.86
CA MET A 575 -74.61 -86.26 70.38
C MET A 575 -74.24 -86.24 71.88
N VAL A 576 -73.42 -85.28 72.32
CA VAL A 576 -73.08 -85.05 73.73
C VAL A 576 -74.29 -84.51 74.52
N SER A 577 -75.12 -83.65 73.92
CA SER A 577 -76.35 -83.15 74.53
C SER A 577 -77.42 -84.24 74.71
N GLU A 578 -77.50 -85.21 73.80
CA GLU A 578 -78.40 -86.38 73.90
C GLU A 578 -77.91 -87.42 74.93
N LEU A 579 -76.59 -87.61 75.04
CA LEU A 579 -75.95 -88.48 76.05
C LEU A 579 -75.94 -87.88 77.47
N GLN A 580 -76.15 -86.57 77.63
CA GLN A 580 -76.25 -85.89 78.93
C GLN A 580 -77.56 -86.19 79.67
N SER A 581 -78.62 -86.66 78.98
CA SER A 581 -79.93 -87.01 79.58
C SER A 581 -80.02 -88.44 80.14
N TYR A 582 -79.06 -89.31 79.84
CA TYR A 582 -79.05 -90.72 80.29
C TYR A 582 -78.08 -90.99 81.47
N LYS A 583 -77.47 -89.93 82.06
CA LYS A 583 -76.46 -90.02 83.13
C LYS A 583 -76.98 -89.59 84.52
N GLU A 584 -78.29 -89.59 84.74
CA GLU A 584 -78.91 -89.34 86.06
C GLU A 584 -79.39 -90.62 86.78
N GLN A 585 -78.95 -91.81 86.37
CA GLN A 585 -79.23 -93.05 87.11
C GLN A 585 -77.98 -93.91 87.36
N ALA A 586 -77.61 -93.96 88.64
CA ALA A 586 -76.90 -95.02 89.35
C ALA A 586 -75.37 -95.22 89.15
N GLN A 587 -74.62 -94.54 90.02
CA GLN A 587 -73.51 -95.00 90.89
C GLN A 587 -72.83 -96.39 90.73
N ALA A 588 -71.49 -96.31 90.63
CA ALA A 588 -70.44 -96.85 91.54
C ALA A 588 -69.70 -98.19 91.24
N THR A 589 -68.38 -98.15 91.55
CA THR A 589 -67.31 -99.20 91.66
C THR A 589 -66.61 -99.64 90.36
N GLU A 590 -65.30 -99.91 90.24
CA GLU A 590 -64.07 -99.68 91.04
C GLU A 590 -62.85 -100.08 90.13
N VAL A 591 -61.75 -99.29 90.18
CA VAL A 591 -60.30 -99.59 90.05
C VAL A 591 -59.65 -100.28 88.81
N ALA A 592 -58.51 -99.66 88.42
CA ALA A 592 -57.24 -100.14 87.83
C ALA A 592 -57.17 -100.75 86.41
N GLY A 593 -56.34 -100.14 85.56
CA GLY A 593 -55.81 -100.78 84.34
C GLY A 593 -55.20 -99.89 83.23
N LYS A 594 -55.18 -98.54 83.34
CA LYS A 594 -54.86 -97.63 82.22
C LYS A 594 -53.58 -96.78 82.36
N THR A 595 -52.49 -97.34 82.87
CA THR A 595 -51.17 -96.68 82.92
C THR A 595 -50.14 -97.28 81.96
N SER A 596 -50.55 -98.16 81.04
CA SER A 596 -49.68 -98.71 79.99
C SER A 596 -50.00 -98.17 78.58
N GLU A 597 -51.26 -97.88 78.26
CA GLU A 597 -51.65 -97.32 76.94
C GLU A 597 -51.31 -95.82 76.80
N ALA A 598 -51.37 -95.04 77.89
CA ALA A 598 -51.00 -93.62 77.88
C ALA A 598 -49.50 -93.40 77.60
N ILE A 599 -48.63 -94.33 78.02
CA ILE A 599 -47.18 -94.25 77.77
C ILE A 599 -46.85 -94.61 76.32
N GLU A 600 -47.61 -95.51 75.68
CA GLU A 600 -47.43 -95.84 74.27
C GLU A 600 -47.93 -94.74 73.33
N GLN A 601 -49.04 -94.08 73.69
CA GLN A 601 -49.57 -92.92 72.96
C GLN A 601 -48.61 -91.72 73.03
N LEU A 602 -48.06 -91.42 74.22
CA LEU A 602 -47.07 -90.37 74.42
C LEU A 602 -45.73 -90.64 73.70
N LYS A 603 -45.38 -91.91 73.45
CA LYS A 603 -44.21 -92.26 72.63
C LYS A 603 -44.44 -92.01 71.14
N LYS A 604 -45.65 -92.30 70.63
CA LYS A 604 -46.01 -91.99 69.24
C LYS A 604 -46.12 -90.48 69.00
N GLU A 605 -46.69 -89.74 69.94
CA GLU A 605 -46.75 -88.27 69.88
C GLU A 605 -45.35 -87.64 69.96
N ASN A 606 -44.45 -88.12 70.83
CA ASN A 606 -43.05 -87.66 70.84
C ASN A 606 -42.31 -87.98 69.53
N ALA A 607 -42.61 -89.10 68.88
CA ALA A 607 -42.00 -89.45 67.59
C ALA A 607 -42.49 -88.54 66.45
N VAL A 608 -43.77 -88.15 66.46
CA VAL A 608 -44.33 -87.17 65.50
C VAL A 608 -43.75 -85.78 65.75
N LEU A 609 -43.71 -85.33 67.00
CA LEU A 609 -43.12 -84.04 67.37
C LEU A 609 -41.62 -83.95 67.03
N LEU A 610 -40.87 -85.06 67.16
CA LEU A 610 -39.46 -85.09 66.76
C LEU A 610 -39.30 -84.97 65.23
N LYS A 611 -40.22 -85.55 64.46
CA LYS A 611 -40.24 -85.45 63.00
C LYS A 611 -40.59 -84.03 62.55
N GLU A 612 -41.63 -83.44 63.12
CA GLU A 612 -42.03 -82.04 62.86
C GLU A 612 -40.93 -81.05 63.25
N LYS A 613 -40.22 -81.28 64.37
CA LYS A 613 -39.06 -80.48 64.77
C LYS A 613 -37.94 -80.55 63.73
N ASN A 614 -37.62 -81.73 63.22
CA ASN A 614 -36.57 -81.90 62.22
C ASN A 614 -36.96 -81.28 60.87
N GLU A 615 -38.23 -81.38 60.46
CA GLU A 615 -38.76 -80.73 59.26
C GLU A 615 -38.75 -79.20 59.38
N ALA A 616 -39.15 -78.67 60.54
CA ALA A 616 -39.07 -77.24 60.84
C ALA A 616 -37.61 -76.74 60.84
N GLN A 617 -36.67 -77.54 61.34
CA GLN A 617 -35.25 -77.18 61.37
C GLN A 617 -34.63 -77.18 59.95
N SER A 618 -35.02 -78.12 59.09
CA SER A 618 -34.63 -78.13 57.66
C SER A 618 -35.19 -76.91 56.91
N LEU A 619 -36.43 -76.48 57.20
CA LEU A 619 -36.99 -75.27 56.61
C LEU A 619 -36.28 -74.01 57.09
N LEU A 620 -35.86 -73.98 58.36
CA LEU A 620 -35.07 -72.88 58.92
C LEU A 620 -33.70 -72.76 58.24
N GLU A 621 -33.00 -73.87 58.01
CA GLU A 621 -31.74 -73.88 57.26
C GLU A 621 -31.92 -73.41 55.81
N LYS A 622 -33.00 -73.80 55.13
CA LYS A 622 -33.30 -73.31 53.77
C LYS A 622 -33.60 -71.81 53.74
N LEU A 623 -34.37 -71.32 54.70
CA LEU A 623 -34.66 -69.88 54.83
C LEU A 623 -33.39 -69.09 55.16
N GLN A 624 -32.49 -69.66 55.96
CA GLN A 624 -31.21 -69.05 56.29
C GLN A 624 -30.28 -68.99 55.07
N GLY A 625 -30.22 -70.05 54.25
CA GLY A 625 -29.49 -70.04 52.98
C GLY A 625 -30.06 -69.03 51.97
N SER A 626 -31.39 -68.97 51.83
CA SER A 626 -32.05 -67.97 50.97
C SER A 626 -31.80 -66.53 51.44
N LYS A 627 -31.77 -66.30 52.75
CA LYS A 627 -31.42 -64.99 53.33
C LYS A 627 -29.99 -64.59 53.01
N GLU A 628 -29.03 -65.50 53.18
CA GLU A 628 -27.63 -65.27 52.84
C GLU A 628 -27.47 -64.96 51.36
N GLU A 629 -28.16 -65.71 50.48
CA GLU A 629 -28.11 -65.51 49.03
C GLU A 629 -28.66 -64.14 48.60
N LEU A 630 -29.82 -63.75 49.13
CA LEU A 630 -30.40 -62.41 48.92
C LEU A 630 -29.50 -61.29 49.47
N GLN A 631 -28.81 -61.53 50.59
CA GLN A 631 -27.88 -60.57 51.18
C GLN A 631 -26.66 -60.37 50.28
N THR A 632 -26.09 -61.44 49.72
CA THR A 632 -25.04 -61.33 48.69
C THR A 632 -25.53 -60.58 47.45
N GLN A 633 -26.72 -60.88 46.93
CA GLN A 633 -27.26 -60.19 45.76
C GLN A 633 -27.45 -58.69 46.00
N LEU A 634 -27.95 -58.30 47.18
CA LEU A 634 -28.04 -56.90 47.58
C LEU A 634 -26.67 -56.22 47.63
N GLU A 635 -25.65 -56.93 48.12
CA GLU A 635 -24.29 -56.40 48.22
C GLU A 635 -23.61 -56.24 46.85
N THR A 636 -23.87 -57.15 45.90
CA THR A 636 -23.43 -57.04 44.50
C THR A 636 -24.11 -55.86 43.80
N LEU A 637 -25.44 -55.74 43.91
CA LEU A 637 -26.20 -54.62 43.34
C LEU A 637 -25.74 -53.28 43.93
N ARG A 638 -25.38 -53.25 45.22
CA ARG A 638 -24.86 -52.04 45.87
C ARG A 638 -23.49 -51.64 45.33
N LYS A 639 -22.61 -52.60 45.04
CA LYS A 639 -21.32 -52.35 44.38
C LYS A 639 -21.52 -51.85 42.95
N GLU A 640 -22.41 -52.47 42.17
CA GLU A 640 -22.74 -52.04 40.82
C GLU A 640 -23.32 -50.61 40.79
N ASN A 641 -24.20 -50.27 41.73
CA ASN A 641 -24.72 -48.90 41.86
C ASN A 641 -23.60 -47.89 42.17
N SER A 642 -22.63 -48.28 43.00
CA SER A 642 -21.46 -47.45 43.30
C SER A 642 -20.57 -47.24 42.07
N THR A 643 -20.38 -48.28 41.23
CA THR A 643 -19.58 -48.14 39.99
C THR A 643 -20.30 -47.26 38.97
N TYR A 644 -21.62 -47.42 38.80
CA TYR A 644 -22.40 -46.54 37.92
C TYR A 644 -22.39 -45.08 38.37
N GLN A 645 -22.40 -44.81 39.68
CA GLN A 645 -22.26 -43.45 40.19
C GLN A 645 -20.89 -42.85 39.86
N GLU A 646 -19.81 -43.62 39.95
CA GLU A 646 -18.46 -43.16 39.62
C GLU A 646 -18.31 -42.93 38.10
N ASP A 647 -18.83 -43.83 37.27
CA ASP A 647 -18.83 -43.68 35.81
C ASP A 647 -19.63 -42.44 35.36
N LEU A 648 -20.77 -42.19 36.01
CA LEU A 648 -21.57 -40.98 35.76
C LEU A 648 -20.80 -39.71 36.14
N LYS A 649 -20.03 -39.75 37.22
CA LYS A 649 -19.20 -38.63 37.67
C LYS A 649 -18.05 -38.36 36.69
N VAL A 650 -17.35 -39.40 36.25
CA VAL A 650 -16.30 -39.31 35.22
C VAL A 650 -16.86 -38.77 33.90
N SER A 651 -18.05 -39.23 33.49
CA SER A 651 -18.72 -38.74 32.28
C SER A 651 -19.10 -37.25 32.39
N LYS A 652 -19.57 -36.80 33.56
CA LYS A 652 -19.87 -35.37 33.82
C LYS A 652 -18.61 -34.50 33.80
N GLU A 653 -17.50 -34.98 34.35
CA GLU A 653 -16.20 -34.28 34.28
C GLU A 653 -15.68 -34.19 32.84
N GLN A 654 -15.80 -35.28 32.06
CA GLN A 654 -15.47 -35.27 30.63
C GLN A 654 -16.37 -34.31 29.83
N LEU A 655 -17.66 -34.22 30.15
CA LEU A 655 -18.56 -33.26 29.52
C LEU A 655 -18.18 -31.82 29.89
N CYS A 656 -17.85 -31.54 31.15
CA CYS A 656 -17.39 -30.21 31.58
C CYS A 656 -16.11 -29.79 30.86
N THR A 657 -15.13 -30.68 30.74
CA THR A 657 -13.87 -30.39 30.02
C THR A 657 -14.11 -30.17 28.53
N LYS A 658 -15.00 -30.93 27.89
CA LYS A 658 -15.41 -30.69 26.49
C LYS A 658 -16.12 -29.35 26.32
N THR A 659 -17.07 -29.01 27.19
CA THR A 659 -17.77 -27.71 27.20
C THR A 659 -16.80 -26.55 27.37
N LEU A 660 -15.77 -26.70 28.22
CA LEU A 660 -14.75 -25.69 28.43
C LEU A 660 -13.87 -25.51 27.18
N LYS A 661 -13.46 -26.60 26.52
CA LYS A 661 -12.76 -26.54 25.23
C LYS A 661 -13.58 -25.89 24.14
N THR A 662 -14.87 -26.20 24.06
CA THR A 662 -15.79 -25.57 23.11
C THR A 662 -15.88 -24.05 23.35
N LYS A 663 -15.93 -23.59 24.62
CA LYS A 663 -15.91 -22.16 24.94
C LYS A 663 -14.62 -21.47 24.52
N ILE A 664 -13.46 -22.11 24.73
CA ILE A 664 -12.16 -21.56 24.30
C ILE A 664 -12.13 -21.43 22.77
N LEU A 665 -12.60 -22.44 22.03
CA LEU A 665 -12.67 -22.39 20.57
C LEU A 665 -13.62 -21.30 20.06
N PHE A 666 -14.76 -21.08 20.73
CA PHE A 666 -15.65 -19.98 20.39
C PHE A 666 -14.99 -18.62 20.59
N GLN A 667 -14.26 -18.42 21.69
CA GLN A 667 -13.49 -17.20 21.92
C GLN A 667 -12.40 -16.99 20.86
N GLU A 668 -11.71 -18.05 20.45
CA GLU A 668 -10.68 -17.99 19.43
C GLU A 668 -11.26 -17.65 18.04
N ILE A 669 -12.44 -18.19 17.71
CA ILE A 669 -13.18 -17.82 16.49
C ILE A 669 -13.61 -16.35 16.55
N GLU A 670 -14.07 -15.86 17.69
CA GLU A 670 -14.50 -14.48 17.89
C GLU A 670 -13.32 -13.51 17.73
N GLU A 671 -12.17 -13.80 18.36
CA GLU A 671 -10.92 -13.04 18.19
C GLU A 671 -10.42 -13.04 16.73
N LEU A 672 -10.53 -14.17 16.02
CA LEU A 672 -10.18 -14.27 14.61
C LEU A 672 -11.14 -13.47 13.72
N THR A 673 -12.43 -13.46 14.05
CA THR A 673 -13.46 -12.70 13.33
C THR A 673 -13.21 -11.20 13.47
N GLU A 674 -12.87 -10.75 14.68
CA GLU A 674 -12.53 -9.35 14.97
C GLU A 674 -11.23 -8.93 14.25
N ALA A 675 -10.22 -9.79 14.21
CA ALA A 675 -9.00 -9.56 13.45
C ALA A 675 -9.23 -9.48 11.92
N VAL A 676 -10.17 -10.27 11.39
CA VAL A 676 -10.60 -10.18 9.98
C VAL A 676 -11.34 -8.87 9.72
N SER A 677 -12.21 -8.42 10.63
CA SER A 677 -12.89 -7.13 10.52
C SER A 677 -11.91 -5.97 10.46
N VAL A 678 -10.92 -5.93 11.36
CA VAL A 678 -9.88 -4.89 11.39
C VAL A 678 -9.03 -4.92 10.10
N LYS A 679 -8.69 -6.10 9.58
CA LYS A 679 -8.00 -6.22 8.29
C LYS A 679 -8.86 -5.74 7.12
N SER A 680 -10.16 -6.01 7.14
CA SER A 680 -11.10 -5.52 6.12
C SER A 680 -11.17 -4.00 6.11
N GLU A 681 -11.26 -3.36 7.28
CA GLU A 681 -11.23 -1.91 7.41
C GLU A 681 -9.91 -1.31 6.93
N SER A 682 -8.78 -1.94 7.26
CA SER A 682 -7.46 -1.50 6.77
C SER A 682 -7.32 -1.62 5.24
N LEU A 683 -7.89 -2.67 4.63
CA LEU A 683 -7.91 -2.83 3.18
C LEU A 683 -8.79 -1.77 2.51
N GLN A 684 -9.94 -1.42 3.11
CA GLN A 684 -10.80 -0.35 2.61
C GLN A 684 -10.06 1.00 2.62
N ILE A 685 -9.34 1.32 3.69
CA ILE A 685 -8.53 2.55 3.77
C ILE A 685 -7.45 2.57 2.68
N LEU A 686 -6.76 1.45 2.44
CA LEU A 686 -5.76 1.34 1.38
C LEU A 686 -6.39 1.46 -0.01
N GLN A 687 -7.58 0.91 -0.23
CA GLN A 687 -8.32 1.02 -1.47
C GLN A 687 -8.76 2.47 -1.73
N ASP A 688 -9.25 3.17 -0.71
CA ASP A 688 -9.62 4.58 -0.80
C ASP A 688 -8.40 5.48 -1.08
N GLN A 689 -7.25 5.17 -0.47
CA GLN A 689 -5.99 5.85 -0.77
C GLN A 689 -5.51 5.61 -2.20
N ASN A 690 -5.62 4.38 -2.70
CA ASN A 690 -5.27 4.05 -4.09
C ASN A 690 -6.18 4.79 -5.07
N ASN A 691 -7.48 4.81 -4.83
CA ASN A 691 -8.44 5.56 -5.65
C ASN A 691 -8.11 7.06 -5.66
N LYS A 692 -7.71 7.61 -4.50
CA LYS A 692 -7.31 9.02 -4.39
C LYS A 692 -6.00 9.32 -5.13
N LEU A 693 -5.02 8.41 -5.07
CA LEU A 693 -3.77 8.53 -5.83
C LEU A 693 -4.01 8.42 -7.34
N SER A 694 -4.85 7.49 -7.80
CA SER A 694 -5.27 7.41 -9.21
C SER A 694 -5.93 8.71 -9.66
N GLN A 695 -6.83 9.28 -8.86
CA GLN A 695 -7.47 10.55 -9.19
C GLN A 695 -6.47 11.72 -9.24
N GLN A 696 -5.47 11.74 -8.36
CA GLN A 696 -4.38 12.72 -8.41
C GLN A 696 -3.52 12.55 -9.66
N LEU A 697 -3.26 11.30 -10.08
CA LEU A 697 -2.52 11.00 -11.30
C LEU A 697 -3.27 11.46 -12.56
N ASP A 698 -4.58 11.22 -12.62
CA ASP A 698 -5.44 11.68 -13.72
C ASP A 698 -5.50 13.21 -13.79
N ASN A 699 -5.58 13.88 -12.63
CA ASN A 699 -5.51 15.33 -12.57
C ASN A 699 -4.13 15.85 -13.03
N SER A 700 -3.04 15.21 -12.59
CA SER A 700 -1.69 15.57 -13.02
C SER A 700 -1.49 15.36 -14.53
N HIS A 701 -2.07 14.31 -15.11
CA HIS A 701 -2.06 14.09 -16.55
C HIS A 701 -2.84 15.17 -17.31
N LYS A 702 -3.95 15.65 -16.73
CA LYS A 702 -4.74 16.75 -17.29
C LYS A 702 -3.98 18.07 -17.23
N ASP A 703 -3.34 18.37 -16.10
CA ASP A 703 -2.49 19.55 -15.94
C ASP A 703 -1.29 19.51 -16.89
N GLN A 704 -0.69 18.33 -17.11
CA GLN A 704 0.38 18.14 -18.08
C GLN A 704 -0.12 18.31 -19.53
N SER A 705 -1.36 17.89 -19.83
CA SER A 705 -1.99 18.15 -21.13
C SER A 705 -2.18 19.66 -21.38
N ASP A 706 -2.59 20.40 -20.35
CA ASP A 706 -2.80 21.84 -20.46
C ASP A 706 -1.47 22.61 -20.51
N LEU A 707 -0.44 22.15 -19.80
CA LEU A 707 0.92 22.70 -19.91
C LEU A 707 1.50 22.53 -21.32
N VAL A 708 1.30 21.36 -21.96
CA VAL A 708 1.72 21.13 -23.35
C VAL A 708 0.99 22.07 -24.32
N LYS A 709 -0.32 22.32 -24.12
CA LYS A 709 -1.05 23.30 -24.94
C LYS A 709 -0.52 24.71 -24.77
N LEU A 710 -0.22 25.13 -23.54
CA LEU A 710 0.40 26.43 -23.25
C LEU A 710 1.80 26.54 -23.86
N GLN A 711 2.58 25.45 -23.84
CA GLN A 711 3.90 25.41 -24.46
C GLN A 711 3.81 25.50 -25.99
N ASP A 712 2.81 24.85 -26.61
CA ASP A 712 2.51 24.99 -28.04
C ASP A 712 2.09 26.42 -28.39
N GLU A 713 1.24 27.06 -27.57
CA GLU A 713 0.86 28.47 -27.75
C GLU A 713 2.06 29.40 -27.59
N HIS A 714 2.91 29.17 -26.59
CA HIS A 714 4.15 29.92 -26.40
C HIS A 714 5.09 29.78 -27.61
N SER A 715 5.23 28.58 -28.19
CA SER A 715 6.03 28.36 -29.39
C SER A 715 5.48 29.11 -30.62
N LYS A 716 4.15 29.23 -30.74
CA LYS A 716 3.48 30.01 -31.78
C LYS A 716 3.76 31.50 -31.60
N PHE A 717 3.58 32.03 -30.39
CA PHE A 717 3.87 33.43 -30.11
C PHE A 717 5.36 33.76 -30.27
N GLU A 718 6.25 32.86 -29.89
CA GLU A 718 7.69 33.05 -30.08
C GLU A 718 8.06 33.10 -31.57
N LYS A 719 7.39 32.28 -32.40
CA LYS A 719 7.56 32.31 -33.85
C LYS A 719 7.04 33.62 -34.45
N GLU A 720 5.84 34.06 -34.05
CA GLU A 720 5.28 35.35 -34.47
C GLU A 720 6.18 36.53 -34.04
N LEU A 721 6.77 36.46 -32.85
CA LEU A 721 7.69 37.48 -32.35
C LEU A 721 9.00 37.52 -33.15
N LYS A 722 9.51 36.36 -33.58
CA LYS A 722 10.68 36.26 -34.49
C LYS A 722 10.36 36.84 -35.87
N GLU A 723 9.19 36.55 -36.41
CA GLU A 723 8.73 37.10 -37.70
C GLU A 723 8.56 38.63 -37.63
N LEU A 724 7.95 39.14 -36.56
CA LEU A 724 7.84 40.58 -36.31
C LEU A 724 9.21 41.25 -36.19
N ARG A 725 10.15 40.69 -35.42
CA ARG A 725 11.53 41.21 -35.32
C ARG A 725 12.26 41.22 -36.66
N GLN A 726 12.06 40.20 -37.50
CA GLN A 726 12.63 40.17 -38.85
C GLN A 726 12.03 41.26 -39.76
N SER A 727 10.71 41.47 -39.70
CA SER A 727 10.05 42.55 -40.43
C SER A 727 10.50 43.94 -39.96
N GLU A 728 10.67 44.13 -38.65
CA GLU A 728 11.18 45.37 -38.05
C GLU A 728 12.62 45.66 -38.52
N SER A 729 13.49 44.65 -38.49
CA SER A 729 14.86 44.77 -39.02
C SER A 729 14.88 45.12 -40.50
N THR A 730 13.94 44.58 -41.28
CA THR A 730 13.82 44.86 -42.72
C THR A 730 13.36 46.29 -42.97
N LEU A 731 12.34 46.75 -42.25
CA LEU A 731 11.86 48.14 -42.30
C LEU A 731 12.93 49.13 -41.85
N LYS A 732 13.69 48.81 -40.80
CA LYS A 732 14.79 49.66 -40.33
C LYS A 732 15.90 49.78 -41.36
N LYS A 733 16.20 48.71 -42.09
CA LYS A 733 17.15 48.73 -43.21
C LYS A 733 16.63 49.61 -44.35
N GLN A 734 15.36 49.46 -44.73
CA GLN A 734 14.73 50.30 -45.76
C GLN A 734 14.72 51.78 -45.37
N LEU A 735 14.38 52.10 -44.12
CA LEU A 735 14.41 53.48 -43.62
C LEU A 735 15.82 54.07 -43.67
N ASN A 736 16.85 53.31 -43.30
CA ASN A 736 18.24 53.76 -43.39
C ASN A 736 18.70 53.97 -44.84
N GLU A 737 18.29 53.10 -45.76
CA GLU A 737 18.56 53.23 -47.19
C GLU A 737 17.88 54.47 -47.78
N GLU A 738 16.61 54.73 -47.43
CA GLU A 738 15.88 55.94 -47.82
C GLU A 738 16.49 57.19 -47.22
N GLN A 739 16.90 57.16 -45.95
CA GLN A 739 17.58 58.28 -45.28
C GLN A 739 18.93 58.59 -45.96
N ALA A 740 19.71 57.57 -46.31
CA ALA A 740 20.95 57.74 -47.05
C ALA A 740 20.72 58.31 -48.46
N ALA A 741 19.71 57.81 -49.18
CA ALA A 741 19.32 58.31 -50.49
C ALA A 741 18.85 59.78 -50.42
N PHE A 742 18.09 60.13 -49.39
CA PHE A 742 17.64 61.49 -49.15
C PHE A 742 18.80 62.43 -48.80
N GLN A 743 19.72 62.02 -47.93
CA GLN A 743 20.95 62.78 -47.64
C GLN A 743 21.79 63.00 -48.91
N GLN A 744 21.93 61.99 -49.75
CA GLN A 744 22.63 62.12 -51.03
C GLN A 744 21.93 63.10 -51.97
N SER A 745 20.60 63.10 -52.00
CA SER A 745 19.79 64.06 -52.75
C SER A 745 19.97 65.49 -52.22
N LEU A 746 19.96 65.67 -50.89
CA LEU A 746 20.24 66.95 -50.25
C LEU A 746 21.64 67.47 -50.59
N HIS A 747 22.68 66.63 -50.57
CA HIS A 747 24.03 67.01 -50.98
C HIS A 747 24.09 67.43 -52.45
N LYS A 748 23.40 66.72 -53.34
CA LYS A 748 23.31 67.11 -54.77
C LYS A 748 22.60 68.45 -54.94
N ASN A 749 21.48 68.66 -54.25
CA ASN A 749 20.73 69.91 -54.33
C ASN A 749 21.53 71.08 -53.73
N SER A 750 22.23 70.86 -52.61
CA SER A 750 23.13 71.86 -52.01
C SER A 750 24.27 72.24 -52.95
N ALA A 751 24.91 71.27 -53.60
CA ALA A 751 25.94 71.54 -54.60
C ALA A 751 25.39 72.33 -55.80
N LEU A 752 24.19 71.98 -56.28
CA LEU A 752 23.51 72.70 -57.36
C LEU A 752 23.14 74.14 -56.95
N ILE A 753 22.71 74.35 -55.70
CA ILE A 753 22.44 75.68 -55.16
C ILE A 753 23.72 76.52 -55.16
N SER A 754 24.84 76.00 -54.64
CA SER A 754 26.11 76.73 -54.68
C SER A 754 26.58 77.03 -56.10
N GLU A 755 26.39 76.11 -57.06
CA GLU A 755 26.69 76.38 -58.47
C GLU A 755 25.82 77.52 -59.03
N LYS A 756 24.53 77.53 -58.68
CA LYS A 756 23.60 78.59 -59.11
C LYS A 756 23.91 79.92 -58.44
N GLU A 757 24.28 79.93 -57.16
CA GLU A 757 24.75 81.12 -56.45
C GLU A 757 26.01 81.69 -57.09
N GLN A 758 26.97 80.84 -57.46
CA GLN A 758 28.18 81.25 -58.20
C GLN A 758 27.83 81.84 -59.57
N GLN A 759 26.88 81.23 -60.31
CA GLN A 759 26.40 81.76 -61.58
C GLN A 759 25.73 83.14 -61.41
N VAL A 760 24.91 83.30 -60.36
CA VAL A 760 24.28 84.59 -60.05
C VAL A 760 25.34 85.64 -59.71
N GLU A 761 26.36 85.30 -58.94
CA GLU A 761 27.42 86.24 -58.56
C GLU A 761 28.28 86.63 -59.78
N ASN A 762 28.60 85.69 -60.66
CA ASN A 762 29.26 85.98 -61.93
C ASN A 762 28.41 86.93 -62.79
N LEU A 763 27.11 86.66 -62.95
CA LEU A 763 26.20 87.53 -63.71
C LEU A 763 26.08 88.93 -63.10
N LYS A 764 26.10 89.06 -61.77
CA LYS A 764 26.14 90.37 -61.12
C LYS A 764 27.44 91.11 -61.43
N SER A 765 28.58 90.42 -61.42
CA SER A 765 29.88 91.03 -61.74
C SER A 765 29.93 91.50 -63.21
N GLU A 766 29.37 90.73 -64.13
CA GLU A 766 29.22 91.12 -65.54
C GLU A 766 28.27 92.32 -65.69
N LEU A 767 27.15 92.34 -64.96
CA LEU A 767 26.22 93.47 -64.96
C LEU A 767 26.91 94.75 -64.43
N ALA A 768 27.71 94.64 -63.37
CA ALA A 768 28.48 95.75 -62.84
C ALA A 768 29.49 96.29 -63.87
N ALA A 769 30.21 95.39 -64.57
CA ALA A 769 31.11 95.78 -65.65
C ALA A 769 30.36 96.49 -66.79
N VAL A 770 29.20 95.99 -67.22
CA VAL A 770 28.37 96.64 -68.25
C VAL A 770 27.84 97.99 -67.77
N GLN A 771 27.53 98.16 -66.49
CA GLN A 771 27.14 99.46 -65.92
C GLN A 771 28.31 100.45 -65.93
N GLU A 772 29.53 100.00 -65.64
CA GLU A 772 30.75 100.82 -65.70
C GLU A 772 31.10 101.20 -67.15
N GLU A 773 30.96 100.27 -68.09
CA GLU A 773 31.06 100.54 -69.52
C GLU A 773 29.98 101.53 -69.98
N SER A 774 28.74 101.40 -69.49
CA SER A 774 27.66 102.35 -69.78
C SER A 774 27.94 103.75 -69.22
N ALA A 775 28.53 103.84 -68.02
CA ALA A 775 28.97 105.10 -67.45
C ALA A 775 30.11 105.73 -68.28
N SER A 776 31.01 104.91 -68.81
CA SER A 776 32.08 105.32 -69.72
C SER A 776 31.52 105.82 -71.06
N ILE A 777 30.53 105.11 -71.64
CA ILE A 777 29.81 105.54 -72.85
C ILE A 777 29.11 106.87 -72.61
N LYS A 778 28.44 107.07 -71.47
CA LYS A 778 27.82 108.37 -71.14
C LYS A 778 28.85 109.49 -71.03
N THR A 779 30.04 109.18 -70.51
CA THR A 779 31.15 110.15 -70.43
C THR A 779 31.68 110.49 -71.82
N LEU A 780 31.91 109.49 -72.67
CA LEU A 780 32.28 109.69 -74.07
C LEU A 780 31.20 110.46 -74.84
N GLN A 781 29.92 110.17 -74.61
CA GLN A 781 28.81 110.88 -75.23
C GLN A 781 28.80 112.36 -74.84
N ARG A 782 29.05 112.70 -73.56
CA ARG A 782 29.23 114.10 -73.13
C ARG A 782 30.43 114.75 -73.83
N THR A 783 31.57 114.05 -73.93
CA THR A 783 32.74 114.60 -74.64
C THR A 783 32.46 114.83 -76.13
N ILE A 784 31.74 113.92 -76.80
CA ILE A 784 31.32 114.10 -78.20
C ILE A 784 30.40 115.32 -78.32
N GLN A 785 29.41 115.49 -77.44
CA GLN A 785 28.56 116.67 -77.43
C GLN A 785 29.36 117.97 -77.27
N THR A 786 30.38 117.95 -76.41
CA THR A 786 31.26 119.10 -76.20
C THR A 786 32.07 119.41 -77.48
N LEU A 787 32.63 118.37 -78.10
CA LEU A 787 33.37 118.48 -79.37
C LEU A 787 32.49 118.92 -80.54
N GLU A 788 31.23 118.49 -80.60
CA GLU A 788 30.26 118.94 -81.59
C GLU A 788 29.92 120.43 -81.41
N GLN A 789 29.80 120.90 -80.16
CA GLN A 789 29.61 122.32 -79.87
C GLN A 789 30.84 123.15 -80.24
N ASP A 790 32.06 122.65 -79.98
CA ASP A 790 33.30 123.29 -80.41
C ASP A 790 33.45 123.31 -81.93
N LYS A 791 33.05 122.23 -82.62
CA LYS A 791 33.00 122.19 -84.09
C LYS A 791 32.05 123.25 -84.64
N ALA A 792 30.85 123.40 -84.06
CA ALA A 792 29.91 124.43 -84.48
C ALA A 792 30.48 125.85 -84.27
N ASN A 793 31.14 126.08 -83.12
CA ASN A 793 31.82 127.36 -82.84
C ASN A 793 32.97 127.65 -83.81
N LEU A 794 33.75 126.63 -84.18
CA LEU A 794 34.81 126.77 -85.17
C LEU A 794 34.26 127.01 -86.58
N GLN A 795 33.17 126.35 -86.96
CA GLN A 795 32.49 126.60 -88.25
C GLN A 795 31.92 128.02 -88.33
N GLU A 796 31.36 128.57 -87.25
CA GLU A 796 30.96 129.98 -87.15
C GLU A 796 32.15 130.93 -87.34
N ARG A 797 33.29 130.59 -86.73
CA ARG A 797 34.51 131.39 -86.80
C ARG A 797 35.18 131.33 -88.18
N VAL A 798 35.13 130.17 -88.85
CA VAL A 798 35.55 130.03 -90.25
C VAL A 798 34.63 130.83 -91.17
N ARG A 799 33.31 130.80 -90.98
CA ARG A 799 32.37 131.60 -91.77
C ARG A 799 32.64 133.11 -91.65
N ARG A 800 32.93 133.60 -90.44
CA ARG A 800 33.32 135.01 -90.23
C ARG A 800 34.65 135.35 -90.93
N LEU A 801 35.64 134.45 -90.84
CA LEU A 801 36.94 134.64 -91.50
C LEU A 801 36.84 134.54 -93.04
N GLU A 802 35.87 133.79 -93.58
CA GLU A 802 35.59 133.71 -95.02
C GLU A 802 34.83 134.95 -95.54
N GLU A 803 33.97 135.57 -94.72
CA GLU A 803 33.32 136.85 -95.04
C GLU A 803 34.32 138.02 -95.08
N ASP A 804 35.37 137.99 -94.24
CA ASP A 804 36.35 139.07 -94.13
C ASP A 804 37.47 139.07 -95.23
N LEU A 805 37.51 138.07 -96.12
CA LEU A 805 38.65 137.84 -97.05
C LEU A 805 38.42 138.16 -98.54
N THR A 806 37.32 138.84 -98.93
CA THR A 806 37.04 139.15 -100.36
C THR A 806 37.04 140.63 -100.79
N ALA A 807 37.47 141.61 -99.99
CA ALA A 807 37.72 142.97 -100.53
C ALA A 807 38.67 143.88 -99.71
N GLY A 808 39.83 144.23 -100.30
CA GLY A 808 40.49 145.53 -100.10
C GLY A 808 41.46 145.70 -98.89
N PRO A 809 42.44 146.64 -98.98
CA PRO A 809 43.80 146.40 -98.46
C PRO A 809 44.38 147.46 -97.49
N ASP A 810 45.59 147.12 -97.02
CA ASP A 810 46.76 147.94 -96.65
C ASP A 810 47.11 148.21 -95.16
N ASN A 811 48.31 147.69 -94.83
CA ASN A 811 49.50 148.36 -94.24
C ASN A 811 49.96 148.08 -92.79
N ILE A 812 51.29 147.78 -92.69
CA ILE A 812 52.30 148.19 -91.68
C ILE A 812 52.51 147.37 -90.38
N ASN A 813 53.62 146.58 -90.41
CA ASN A 813 54.90 146.78 -89.66
C ASN A 813 55.06 146.42 -88.14
N LYS A 814 56.07 145.54 -87.91
CA LYS A 814 57.21 145.58 -86.95
C LYS A 814 57.13 145.08 -85.48
N SER A 815 58.20 144.30 -85.14
CA SER A 815 59.00 144.28 -83.88
C SER A 815 58.38 143.57 -82.66
N LEU A 816 59.03 142.87 -81.69
CA LEU A 816 60.38 142.45 -81.22
C LEU A 816 60.07 141.31 -80.20
N GLY A 817 60.79 140.19 -80.01
CA GLY A 817 62.05 140.07 -79.26
C GLY A 817 61.93 140.37 -77.74
N ASP A 818 62.16 139.35 -76.89
CA ASP A 818 62.55 139.44 -75.46
C ASP A 818 61.45 139.44 -74.37
N ALA A 819 60.77 138.30 -74.19
CA ALA A 819 59.95 137.96 -72.99
C ALA A 819 59.85 136.44 -72.75
N THR A 820 60.17 135.63 -73.76
CA THR A 820 59.90 134.18 -73.77
C THR A 820 60.94 133.34 -73.03
N LEU A 821 62.11 133.91 -72.68
CA LEU A 821 63.18 133.16 -72.00
C LEU A 821 63.11 133.23 -70.47
N ASP A 822 62.46 134.25 -69.89
CA ASP A 822 62.26 134.32 -68.44
C ASP A 822 61.04 133.52 -67.96
N GLN A 823 59.98 133.40 -68.78
CA GLN A 823 58.84 132.52 -68.50
C GLN A 823 59.25 131.04 -68.44
N MET A 824 60.16 130.60 -69.31
CA MET A 824 60.65 129.21 -69.33
C MET A 824 61.53 128.85 -68.12
N ARG A 825 62.03 129.84 -67.37
CA ARG A 825 62.80 129.61 -66.15
C ARG A 825 61.88 129.47 -64.93
N GLU A 826 60.84 130.30 -64.83
CA GLU A 826 59.78 130.20 -63.81
C GLU A 826 58.96 128.91 -63.96
N ASP A 827 58.67 128.49 -65.19
CA ASP A 827 57.97 127.24 -65.49
C ASP A 827 58.83 126.00 -65.14
N LYS A 828 60.17 126.13 -65.12
CA LYS A 828 61.08 125.07 -64.68
C LYS A 828 61.12 124.93 -63.16
N GLU A 829 61.19 126.03 -62.41
CA GLU A 829 61.17 125.98 -60.93
C GLU A 829 59.81 125.52 -60.37
N THR A 830 58.71 125.84 -61.05
CA THR A 830 57.36 125.35 -60.68
C THR A 830 57.17 123.87 -61.03
N ALA A 831 57.74 123.37 -62.13
CA ALA A 831 57.78 121.95 -62.44
C ALA A 831 58.67 121.15 -61.47
N GLU A 832 59.84 121.69 -61.09
CA GLU A 832 60.70 121.06 -60.07
C GLU A 832 60.01 121.02 -58.69
N SER A 833 59.28 122.08 -58.31
CA SER A 833 58.46 122.10 -57.09
C SER A 833 57.30 121.09 -57.12
N GLN A 834 56.69 120.86 -58.29
CA GLN A 834 55.65 119.82 -58.46
C GLN A 834 56.23 118.39 -58.41
N VAL A 835 57.43 118.18 -58.94
CA VAL A 835 58.14 116.89 -58.84
C VAL A 835 58.53 116.59 -57.39
N GLU A 836 58.95 117.60 -56.62
CA GLU A 836 59.30 117.44 -55.21
C GLU A 836 58.06 117.13 -54.34
N PHE A 837 56.91 117.75 -54.64
CA PHE A 837 55.62 117.41 -54.03
C PHE A 837 55.17 115.98 -54.38
N LEU A 838 55.30 115.56 -55.65
CA LEU A 838 54.96 114.20 -56.06
C LEU A 838 55.88 113.15 -55.40
N ASN A 839 57.17 113.45 -55.25
CA ASN A 839 58.08 112.59 -54.51
C ASN A 839 57.71 112.49 -53.03
N SER A 840 57.27 113.59 -52.39
CA SER A 840 56.70 113.56 -51.03
C SER A 840 55.44 112.68 -50.94
N VAL A 841 54.53 112.78 -51.90
CA VAL A 841 53.29 111.98 -51.94
C VAL A 841 53.57 110.51 -52.22
N ILE A 842 54.55 110.19 -53.08
CA ILE A 842 54.98 108.82 -53.37
C ILE A 842 55.61 108.19 -52.12
N VAL A 843 56.44 108.92 -51.38
CA VAL A 843 57.02 108.43 -50.12
C VAL A 843 55.94 108.23 -49.05
N ASP A 844 54.95 109.11 -48.95
CA ASP A 844 53.82 108.93 -48.02
C ASP A 844 52.89 107.78 -48.43
N LEU A 845 52.68 107.55 -49.74
CA LEU A 845 51.93 106.39 -50.26
C LEU A 845 52.69 105.08 -50.06
N GLN A 846 54.01 105.07 -50.24
CA GLN A 846 54.84 103.89 -49.97
C GLN A 846 54.86 103.57 -48.47
N ARG A 847 54.97 104.57 -47.60
CA ARG A 847 54.85 104.39 -46.13
C ARG A 847 53.47 103.85 -45.72
N LYS A 848 52.39 104.38 -46.29
CA LYS A 848 51.02 103.87 -46.03
C LYS A 848 50.82 102.44 -46.53
N ASN A 849 51.43 102.08 -47.66
CA ASN A 849 51.38 100.70 -48.15
C ASN A 849 52.19 99.75 -47.25
N GLU A 850 53.32 100.19 -46.69
CA GLU A 850 54.07 99.42 -45.69
C GLU A 850 53.28 99.27 -44.38
N GLU A 851 52.62 100.31 -43.88
CA GLU A 851 51.74 100.23 -42.71
C GLU A 851 50.52 99.30 -42.92
N LEU A 852 49.93 99.30 -44.12
CA LEU A 852 48.83 98.39 -44.48
C LEU A 852 49.32 96.95 -44.60
N LYS A 853 50.52 96.73 -45.15
CA LYS A 853 51.16 95.42 -45.22
C LYS A 853 51.48 94.87 -43.82
N ASP A 854 52.03 95.71 -42.94
CA ASP A 854 52.27 95.38 -41.52
C ASP A 854 50.97 95.04 -40.78
N LYS A 855 49.86 95.74 -41.08
CA LYS A 855 48.53 95.44 -40.50
C LYS A 855 47.96 94.12 -41.00
N LEU A 856 48.10 93.82 -42.29
CA LEU A 856 47.69 92.54 -42.87
C LEU A 856 48.52 91.38 -42.33
N GLU A 857 49.82 91.58 -42.15
CA GLU A 857 50.72 90.57 -41.56
C GLU A 857 50.41 90.35 -40.07
N LYS A 858 50.07 91.41 -39.31
CA LYS A 858 49.57 91.30 -37.93
C LYS A 858 48.20 90.64 -37.83
N MET A 859 47.27 90.89 -38.76
CA MET A 859 45.97 90.21 -38.81
C MET A 859 46.11 88.73 -39.21
N ALA A 860 47.00 88.40 -40.15
CA ALA A 860 47.28 87.03 -40.56
C ALA A 860 48.00 86.23 -39.45
N ALA A 861 48.92 86.86 -38.72
CA ALA A 861 49.58 86.25 -37.56
C ALA A 861 48.61 86.04 -36.38
N ALA A 862 47.63 86.93 -36.18
CA ALA A 862 46.58 86.76 -35.17
C ALA A 862 45.54 85.68 -35.53
N ALA A 863 45.36 85.36 -36.82
CA ALA A 863 44.47 84.29 -37.28
C ALA A 863 45.09 82.89 -37.23
N LEU A 864 46.44 82.78 -37.14
CA LEU A 864 47.17 81.49 -37.12
C LEU A 864 47.70 81.10 -35.74
N ASN A 865 47.75 82.01 -34.77
CA ASN A 865 48.14 81.71 -33.39
C ASN A 865 46.89 81.59 -32.51
N GLY A 866 46.33 80.38 -32.46
CA GLY A 866 45.24 80.01 -31.55
C GLY A 866 45.68 80.14 -30.10
N ASN A 867 45.34 81.28 -29.48
CA ASN A 867 45.17 81.47 -28.05
C ASN A 867 44.67 82.90 -27.85
N ASN A 868 43.41 83.09 -27.46
CA ASN A 868 43.06 83.55 -26.10
C ASN A 868 41.55 83.83 -25.93
N PRO A 869 41.06 84.02 -24.68
CA PRO A 869 39.83 83.45 -24.17
C PRO A 869 38.77 84.55 -23.93
N ASN A 870 37.58 84.10 -23.55
CA ASN A 870 36.40 84.83 -23.07
C ASN A 870 35.19 84.52 -23.94
N GLU A 871 34.70 83.30 -23.75
CA GLU A 871 33.25 83.09 -23.71
C GLU A 871 32.72 83.78 -22.46
N LEU A 872 31.81 84.74 -22.63
CA LEU A 872 30.72 85.06 -21.72
C LEU A 872 29.76 86.02 -22.44
N GLU A 873 28.47 85.62 -22.43
CA GLU A 873 27.28 86.48 -22.36
C GLU A 873 26.82 87.23 -23.63
N ASN A 874 25.75 86.79 -24.30
CA ASN A 874 24.34 86.87 -23.87
C ASN A 874 23.34 86.78 -25.05
N ASP A 875 22.19 86.12 -24.78
CA ASP A 875 20.82 86.27 -25.33
C ASP A 875 20.59 86.10 -26.86
N ASP A 876 19.52 85.49 -27.36
CA ASP A 876 18.18 85.20 -26.82
C ASP A 876 17.44 84.27 -27.83
N GLY A 877 16.50 83.41 -27.39
CA GLY A 877 15.43 82.92 -28.28
C GLY A 877 14.87 81.50 -28.10
N TYR A 878 13.92 81.37 -27.16
CA TYR A 878 12.73 80.47 -27.16
C TYR A 878 12.89 78.93 -27.11
N ASP A 879 12.73 78.35 -25.91
CA ASP A 879 11.62 77.42 -25.64
C ASP A 879 11.35 77.27 -24.11
N GLN A 880 10.10 77.52 -23.69
CA GLN A 880 9.63 77.47 -22.31
C GLN A 880 8.77 76.21 -22.08
N GLN A 881 9.19 75.34 -21.16
CA GLN A 881 8.33 74.38 -20.47
C GLN A 881 8.44 74.57 -18.94
N PRO A 882 7.33 74.49 -18.18
CA PRO A 882 7.32 74.82 -16.76
C PRO A 882 7.83 73.67 -15.88
N ALA A 883 8.77 73.98 -14.99
CA ALA A 883 9.17 73.13 -13.88
C ALA A 883 8.05 73.02 -12.83
N LYS A 884 7.64 71.80 -12.48
CA LYS A 884 6.99 71.49 -11.20
C LYS A 884 7.97 70.73 -10.32
N SER A 885 8.18 71.26 -9.12
CA SER A 885 8.99 70.73 -8.04
C SER A 885 8.71 69.25 -7.76
N LYS A 886 9.75 68.40 -7.78
CA LYS A 886 9.68 67.04 -7.24
C LYS A 886 9.61 67.15 -5.71
N LEU A 887 8.60 66.52 -5.10
CA LEU A 887 8.54 66.28 -3.66
C LEU A 887 9.71 65.35 -3.26
N PRO A 888 10.21 65.40 -2.02
CA PRO A 888 11.30 64.52 -1.57
C PRO A 888 10.88 63.05 -1.75
N PRO A 889 11.82 62.14 -2.10
CA PRO A 889 11.54 60.71 -2.20
C PRO A 889 10.96 60.21 -0.87
N ARG A 890 9.83 59.47 -0.93
CA ARG A 890 9.26 58.79 0.24
C ARG A 890 10.20 57.66 0.63
N LEU A 891 10.61 57.62 1.90
CA LEU A 891 11.46 56.56 2.43
C LEU A 891 10.60 55.29 2.52
N PHE A 892 11.06 54.19 1.96
CA PHE A 892 10.37 52.90 2.03
C PHE A 892 11.40 51.89 2.50
N CYS A 893 11.09 51.20 3.60
CA CYS A 893 11.96 50.17 4.13
C CYS A 893 11.52 48.81 3.60
N ASP A 894 12.32 48.24 2.70
CA ASP A 894 12.04 46.95 2.05
C ASP A 894 12.12 45.75 3.03
N ILE A 895 12.72 45.94 4.22
CA ILE A 895 12.87 44.88 5.24
C ILE A 895 11.59 44.70 6.06
N CYS A 896 10.79 45.77 6.28
CA CYS A 896 9.58 45.71 7.10
C CYS A 896 8.29 46.15 6.39
N ASP A 897 8.36 46.50 5.11
CA ASP A 897 7.25 47.02 4.29
C ASP A 897 6.58 48.28 4.87
N CYS A 898 7.39 49.17 5.46
CA CYS A 898 6.93 50.38 6.14
C CYS A 898 7.26 51.65 5.32
N PHE A 899 6.30 52.57 5.10
CA PHE A 899 6.53 53.86 4.42
C PHE A 899 6.79 55.02 5.40
N ASP A 900 7.71 55.91 5.03
CA ASP A 900 8.08 57.22 5.62
C ASP A 900 8.60 57.21 7.06
N LEU A 901 8.94 56.05 7.64
CA LEU A 901 9.38 55.93 9.04
C LEU A 901 10.89 55.87 9.22
N HIS A 902 11.58 55.06 8.42
CA HIS A 902 13.04 54.91 8.37
C HIS A 902 13.42 54.44 6.97
N ASP A 903 14.68 54.67 6.58
CA ASP A 903 15.23 54.08 5.36
C ASP A 903 15.63 52.62 5.61
N THR A 904 15.81 51.83 4.55
CA THR A 904 16.15 50.39 4.65
C THR A 904 17.41 50.15 5.50
N GLU A 905 18.40 51.05 5.47
CA GLU A 905 19.65 50.91 6.24
C GLU A 905 19.49 51.13 7.75
N ASP A 906 18.44 51.81 8.20
CA ASP A 906 18.18 52.16 9.61
C ASP A 906 17.12 51.24 10.25
N CYS A 907 16.83 50.10 9.63
CA CYS A 907 15.77 49.21 10.06
C CYS A 907 16.09 48.52 11.41
N PRO A 908 15.28 48.68 12.48
CA PRO A 908 15.55 48.08 13.79
C PRO A 908 15.64 46.54 13.78
N THR A 909 15.07 45.90 12.75
CA THR A 909 15.19 44.44 12.52
C THR A 909 16.55 44.01 11.96
N GLN A 910 17.36 44.96 11.48
CA GLN A 910 18.71 44.71 10.96
C GLN A 910 19.75 44.41 12.06
N GLU A 911 19.46 44.74 13.32
CA GLU A 911 20.40 44.61 14.46
C GLU A 911 20.31 43.26 15.23
N GLN A 912 19.71 42.22 14.65
CA GLN A 912 19.68 40.88 15.27
C GLN A 912 20.37 39.80 14.43
N MET A 913 21.66 39.96 14.13
CA MET A 913 22.57 38.81 13.88
C MET A 913 24.02 39.19 14.31
N PRO A 914 24.77 38.30 14.98
CA PRO A 914 26.07 38.63 15.55
C PRO A 914 27.22 38.64 14.53
N ASP A 915 28.21 39.47 14.86
CA ASP A 915 29.50 39.75 14.21
C ASP A 915 30.17 38.58 13.46
N SER A 916 30.80 38.96 12.34
CA SER A 916 31.53 38.12 11.37
C SER A 916 32.72 37.34 11.95
N PRO A 917 33.09 36.17 11.39
CA PRO A 917 34.40 35.53 11.63
C PRO A 917 35.52 36.28 10.87
N PRO A 918 36.80 36.14 11.29
CA PRO A 918 37.88 37.03 10.85
C PRO A 918 38.24 36.83 9.38
N HIS A 919 38.63 37.94 8.72
CA HIS A 919 39.10 37.97 7.34
C HIS A 919 40.23 36.97 7.10
N THR A 920 40.05 36.08 6.13
CA THR A 920 41.10 35.18 5.67
C THR A 920 42.04 35.92 4.72
N THR A 921 43.32 35.88 5.05
CA THR A 921 44.45 36.43 4.31
C THR A 921 44.76 35.57 3.08
N TYR A 922 43.89 35.58 2.07
CA TYR A 922 44.15 34.90 0.79
C TYR A 922 44.49 35.92 -0.30
N HIS A 923 45.78 36.09 -0.58
CA HIS A 923 46.27 36.81 -1.76
C HIS A 923 46.29 35.84 -2.95
N GLY A 924 45.19 35.80 -3.72
CA GLY A 924 45.13 35.13 -5.02
C GLY A 924 45.73 35.99 -6.14
N ASN A 925 46.36 35.34 -7.13
CA ASN A 925 47.02 35.97 -8.28
C ASN A 925 46.06 36.86 -9.08
N LYS A 926 46.54 38.01 -9.57
CA LYS A 926 45.79 39.02 -10.34
C LYS A 926 45.28 38.55 -11.72
N SER A 927 45.50 37.28 -12.06
CA SER A 927 45.19 36.67 -13.36
C SER A 927 44.09 35.62 -13.27
N ASP A 928 43.67 35.22 -12.07
CA ASP A 928 42.64 34.20 -11.88
C ASP A 928 41.32 34.87 -11.48
N GLU A 929 40.31 34.69 -12.32
CA GLU A 929 38.97 35.23 -12.14
C GLU A 929 38.29 34.54 -10.96
N ARG A 930 37.76 35.33 -10.01
CA ARG A 930 37.20 34.79 -8.77
C ARG A 930 35.88 34.08 -9.08
N PRO A 931 35.71 32.81 -8.67
CA PRO A 931 34.47 32.08 -8.91
C PRO A 931 33.27 32.84 -8.34
N TYR A 932 32.39 33.25 -9.23
CA TYR A 932 31.13 33.93 -8.93
C TYR A 932 30.00 33.08 -9.50
N CYS A 933 28.97 32.88 -8.71
CA CYS A 933 27.78 32.16 -9.10
C CYS A 933 26.69 33.16 -9.49
N ASP A 934 26.29 33.16 -10.75
CA ASP A 934 25.20 34.02 -11.24
C ASP A 934 23.81 33.50 -10.82
N THR A 935 23.69 32.24 -10.37
CA THR A 935 22.42 31.64 -9.92
C THR A 935 22.05 32.07 -8.49
N CYS A 936 23.03 32.18 -7.58
CA CYS A 936 22.80 32.60 -6.20
C CYS A 936 23.48 33.93 -5.82
N GLU A 937 24.18 34.57 -6.76
CA GLU A 937 24.89 35.86 -6.61
C GLU A 937 25.98 35.90 -5.51
N VAL A 938 26.60 34.75 -5.18
CA VAL A 938 27.65 34.67 -4.15
C VAL A 938 29.02 34.27 -4.73
N PHE A 939 30.09 34.91 -4.25
CA PHE A 939 31.47 34.54 -4.57
C PHE A 939 31.93 33.31 -3.77
N GLY A 940 32.54 32.33 -4.44
CA GLY A 940 33.14 31.16 -3.78
C GLY A 940 32.93 29.84 -4.53
N HIS A 941 32.01 29.81 -5.48
CA HIS A 941 31.83 28.73 -6.45
C HIS A 941 31.36 29.34 -7.78
N TRP A 942 31.49 28.60 -8.89
CA TRP A 942 30.92 29.00 -10.17
C TRP A 942 29.46 28.58 -10.25
N THR A 943 28.70 29.28 -11.07
CA THR A 943 27.28 29.02 -11.36
C THR A 943 26.96 27.52 -11.54
N ASP A 944 27.86 26.79 -12.22
CA ASP A 944 27.72 25.37 -12.57
C ASP A 944 27.81 24.38 -11.38
N PHE A 945 28.18 24.87 -10.20
CA PHE A 945 28.27 24.10 -8.95
C PHE A 945 27.28 24.57 -7.88
N CYS A 946 26.37 25.48 -8.25
CA CYS A 946 25.28 25.90 -7.39
C CYS A 946 24.26 24.77 -7.29
N ASN A 947 23.83 24.44 -6.08
CA ASN A 947 22.81 23.42 -5.87
C ASN A 947 21.43 24.11 -5.95
N ASP A 948 20.64 23.77 -6.97
CA ASP A 948 19.38 24.46 -7.32
C ASP A 948 18.30 24.37 -6.21
N ASP A 949 18.46 23.51 -5.21
CA ASP A 949 17.53 23.35 -4.08
C ASP A 949 17.67 24.42 -2.96
N GLN A 950 18.52 25.44 -3.15
CA GLN A 950 18.67 26.56 -2.21
C GLN A 950 18.52 27.93 -2.86
N THR A 951 17.73 28.05 -3.93
CA THR A 951 17.24 29.35 -4.40
C THR A 951 16.00 29.77 -3.61
N PHE A 952 15.99 31.02 -3.14
CA PHE A 952 14.81 31.67 -2.57
C PHE A 952 13.79 32.03 -3.64
#